data_AF-A0A1G2CG39-F1
#
_entry.id   AF-A0A1G2CG39-F1
#
_cell.length_a   1.000
_cell.length_b   1.000
_cell.length_c   1.000
_cell.angle_alpha   90.00
_cell.angle_beta   90.00
_cell.angle_gamma   90.00
#
_symmetry.space_group_name_H-M   'P 1'
#
loop_
_entity.id
_entity.type
_entity.pdbx_description
1 polymer ?
#
loop_
_entity_poly.entity_id
_entity_poly.type
_entity_poly.pdbx_seq_one_letter_code
_entity_poly.pdbx_strand_id
1 'polypeptide(L)'
;EFLRPVTRREAYRADIVYGTNNEYGFDYLRDNMAYSLDQQVQLRRISQRADGWSSDFTSEQVQRGHHFAIVDEVDSILIDEARTPLIISAPDEESGELYKTFSRLVPKLHAPEDYTVDEKMKAVQITELGIDKMEQLIGRKLYEGGHEGESIKLVHHLEQALRAHSLYLRDRDYVVKDGEVIIVDEFTGRLMPGRRWSEGLHQAVEAKEGVAVQKESRTLATITFQNYFRMYEKLSGMTGTAATNAEEFHKVYKLDVISIPTHRANIRQDRADLVFRTEKGKFMALAREVKRLNQVGAPVLIGTVSIEKNERLAEIFKREGIPHEILNAKNHEKEAEIIAQAGKKGAVTVATNLAGRGVDIILGGNPPSAAEAEVVRGEGGLHVFGTERHEARRIDNQLRGRSGRQGDPGLTQFYLSLEDDLMRVFGSDRIKRMMESFGIPEDEPIENSIVSKAIEAAQAKIEGFHFDARKHVLDYDDVMNKQREAIYKMRANILESAAASESLRELVLGMIRDESKVIAESHFAADTVEEGIEELKKFLGALVPDVSPESIGKLDSAKNLGFESAREMADEVVAEVLEAAYQKKETDLGPVLHDAERVVMLQTIDLFWMDHLDQMDHLRDSVRLRSYGQRDPLVEYKNESLRLFRGLQDTIRQYAIQSILRIGTSDKGQATSSTQHVTSSGSRQSLAPNLVFSSAKNESANQSRPNVVTVTPGKKEPGRNDPCPCGSGKKYKKCHGR
;
A
#
# COMPACT_ATOMS: atom_id res chain seq x y z
N GLU A 1 35.92 -6.24 6.03
CA GLU A 1 35.43 -5.43 4.90
C GLU A 1 35.31 -6.30 3.64
N PHE A 2 34.25 -7.10 3.51
CA PHE A 2 34.05 -8.01 2.37
C PHE A 2 32.91 -7.57 1.42
N LEU A 3 32.27 -6.42 1.69
CA LEU A 3 31.15 -5.91 0.92
C LEU A 3 31.56 -4.61 0.23
N ARG A 4 31.30 -4.51 -1.08
CA ARG A 4 31.40 -3.26 -1.84
C ARG A 4 30.00 -2.68 -2.03
N PRO A 5 29.81 -1.35 -1.88
CA PRO A 5 28.55 -0.73 -2.29
C PRO A 5 28.38 -0.89 -3.81
N VAL A 6 27.16 -1.22 -4.23
CA VAL A 6 26.78 -1.35 -5.65
C VAL A 6 25.45 -0.65 -5.88
N THR A 7 25.23 -0.21 -7.12
CA THR A 7 23.92 0.28 -7.55
C THR A 7 22.94 -0.88 -7.71
N ARG A 8 21.62 -0.61 -7.59
CA ARG A 8 20.57 -1.63 -7.82
C ARG A 8 20.70 -2.28 -9.19
N ARG A 9 20.99 -1.48 -10.23
CA ARG A 9 21.21 -1.97 -11.59
C ARG A 9 22.37 -2.97 -11.67
N GLU A 10 23.48 -2.71 -10.99
CA GLU A 10 24.59 -3.66 -10.94
C GLU A 10 24.22 -4.93 -10.19
N ALA A 11 23.43 -4.82 -9.10
CA ALA A 11 22.94 -5.97 -8.37
C ALA A 11 22.04 -6.86 -9.24
N TYR A 12 21.04 -6.30 -9.94
CA TYR A 12 20.13 -7.04 -10.82
C TYR A 12 20.82 -7.66 -12.06
N ARG A 13 22.01 -7.18 -12.42
CA ARG A 13 22.83 -7.77 -13.50
C ARG A 13 23.63 -8.99 -13.06
N ALA A 14 23.74 -9.26 -11.76
CA ALA A 14 24.37 -10.47 -11.26
C ALA A 14 23.52 -11.71 -11.59
N ASP A 15 24.14 -12.89 -11.62
CA ASP A 15 23.43 -14.14 -11.88
C ASP A 15 22.51 -14.56 -10.72
N ILE A 16 22.87 -14.15 -9.50
CA ILE A 16 22.08 -14.38 -8.29
C ILE A 16 22.01 -13.06 -7.52
N VAL A 17 20.80 -12.69 -7.14
CA VAL A 17 20.51 -11.46 -6.39
C VAL A 17 19.83 -11.85 -5.09
N TYR A 18 20.37 -11.38 -3.98
CA TYR A 18 19.73 -11.47 -2.67
C TYR A 18 19.08 -10.14 -2.34
N GLY A 19 17.91 -10.17 -1.71
CA GLY A 19 17.15 -8.99 -1.38
C GLY A 19 15.90 -9.37 -0.60
N THR A 20 15.22 -8.36 -0.06
CA THR A 20 13.94 -8.55 0.61
C THR A 20 12.80 -8.45 -0.40
N ASN A 21 11.68 -9.12 -0.13
CA ASN A 21 10.44 -9.01 -0.89
C ASN A 21 9.99 -7.55 -1.12
N ASN A 22 10.11 -6.69 -0.10
CA ASN A 22 9.78 -5.27 -0.19
C ASN A 22 10.64 -4.55 -1.23
N GLU A 23 11.97 -4.73 -1.18
CA GLU A 23 12.87 -4.07 -2.12
C GLU A 23 12.61 -4.51 -3.57
N TYR A 24 12.39 -5.81 -3.79
CA TYR A 24 12.02 -6.36 -5.09
C TYR A 24 10.69 -5.80 -5.59
N GLY A 25 9.65 -5.78 -4.75
CA GLY A 25 8.34 -5.27 -5.16
C GLY A 25 8.32 -3.76 -5.39
N PHE A 26 9.04 -2.97 -4.58
CA PHE A 26 9.14 -1.52 -4.80
C PHE A 26 9.98 -1.17 -6.02
N ASP A 27 11.03 -1.92 -6.33
CA ASP A 27 11.77 -1.76 -7.58
C ASP A 27 10.88 -2.07 -8.80
N TYR A 28 10.06 -3.11 -8.73
CA TYR A 28 9.05 -3.38 -9.76
C TYR A 28 8.09 -2.20 -9.94
N LEU A 29 7.51 -1.67 -8.85
CA LEU A 29 6.59 -0.55 -8.94
C LEU A 29 7.28 0.70 -9.51
N ARG A 30 8.51 1.01 -9.09
CA ARG A 30 9.30 2.13 -9.62
C ARG A 30 9.63 1.98 -11.10
N ASP A 31 9.98 0.79 -11.54
CA ASP A 31 10.28 0.52 -12.94
C ASP A 31 9.07 0.77 -13.85
N ASN A 32 7.86 0.43 -13.38
CA ASN A 32 6.64 0.70 -14.14
C ASN A 32 6.20 2.17 -14.09
N MET A 33 6.85 3.02 -13.29
CA MET A 33 6.68 4.49 -13.26
C MET A 33 7.83 5.25 -13.96
N ALA A 34 8.82 4.56 -14.52
CA ALA A 34 9.95 5.19 -15.19
C ALA A 34 9.53 5.93 -16.48
N TYR A 35 10.19 7.05 -16.77
CA TYR A 35 9.99 7.84 -18.01
C TYR A 35 11.01 7.52 -19.11
N SER A 36 12.00 6.71 -18.77
CA SER A 36 13.05 6.28 -19.69
C SER A 36 13.62 4.91 -19.28
N LEU A 37 14.13 4.15 -20.26
CA LEU A 37 14.64 2.80 -20.03
C LEU A 37 15.87 2.79 -19.10
N ASP A 38 16.68 3.85 -19.12
CA ASP A 38 17.85 4.04 -18.25
C ASP A 38 17.50 4.34 -16.78
N GLN A 39 16.22 4.45 -16.43
CA GLN A 39 15.76 4.57 -15.03
C GLN A 39 15.37 3.21 -14.44
N GLN A 40 15.06 2.21 -15.28
CA GLN A 40 14.60 0.90 -14.84
C GLN A 40 15.76 0.03 -14.32
N VAL A 41 15.49 -0.83 -13.34
CA VAL A 41 16.50 -1.68 -12.68
C VAL A 41 16.23 -3.19 -12.78
N GLN A 42 14.98 -3.63 -12.92
CA GLN A 42 14.49 -5.04 -13.06
C GLN A 42 14.15 -5.43 -14.50
N LEU A 43 14.86 -4.84 -15.43
CA LEU A 43 14.51 -4.73 -16.83
C LEU A 43 14.00 -6.02 -17.54
N ARG A 44 12.89 -5.87 -18.27
CA ARG A 44 12.12 -6.94 -18.97
C ARG A 44 12.87 -7.56 -20.16
N ARG A 45 12.41 -8.75 -20.55
CA ARG A 45 12.81 -9.45 -21.79
C ARG A 45 12.36 -8.59 -22.99
N ILE A 46 13.32 -7.99 -23.71
CA ILE A 46 13.07 -7.43 -25.04
C ILE A 46 12.42 -8.52 -25.88
N SER A 47 11.26 -8.22 -26.46
CA SER A 47 10.64 -9.11 -27.43
C SER A 47 11.65 -9.38 -28.56
N GLN A 48 12.09 -10.63 -28.69
CA GLN A 48 12.81 -11.03 -29.89
C GLN A 48 11.87 -10.82 -31.07
N ARG A 49 12.25 -9.91 -31.98
CA ARG A 49 11.73 -9.93 -33.34
C ARG A 49 11.82 -11.37 -33.86
N ALA A 50 10.74 -11.85 -34.47
CA ALA A 50 10.59 -13.23 -34.97
C ALA A 50 11.40 -13.48 -36.26
N ASP A 51 12.12 -12.47 -36.72
CA ASP A 51 12.80 -12.37 -37.99
C ASP A 51 14.32 -12.50 -37.74
N GLY A 52 14.84 -13.66 -38.14
CA GLY A 52 16.17 -14.13 -37.81
C GLY A 52 17.32 -13.26 -38.32
N TRP A 53 18.43 -13.39 -37.59
CA TRP A 53 19.79 -13.04 -38.00
C TRP A 53 20.05 -11.55 -38.28
N SER A 54 20.24 -10.79 -37.20
CA SER A 54 21.09 -9.60 -37.20
C SER A 54 22.30 -9.87 -36.31
N SER A 55 23.50 -9.68 -36.87
CA SER A 55 24.79 -9.95 -36.25
C SER A 55 25.41 -8.74 -35.54
N ASP A 56 24.68 -7.62 -35.43
CA ASP A 56 25.15 -6.42 -34.73
C ASP A 56 24.64 -6.39 -33.29
N PHE A 57 25.30 -7.18 -32.45
CA PHE A 57 25.14 -7.16 -30.99
C PHE A 57 25.78 -5.89 -30.41
N THR A 58 25.05 -4.77 -30.39
CA THR A 58 25.39 -3.62 -29.55
C THR A 58 24.92 -3.87 -28.12
N SER A 59 25.81 -3.60 -27.18
CA SER A 59 25.82 -4.01 -25.76
C SER A 59 24.78 -3.36 -24.84
N GLU A 60 23.64 -2.91 -25.37
CA GLU A 60 22.61 -2.17 -24.60
C GLU A 60 21.28 -2.92 -24.46
N GLN A 61 21.15 -4.17 -24.93
CA GLN A 61 19.92 -4.96 -24.84
C GLN A 61 19.70 -5.64 -23.47
N VAL A 62 19.35 -4.79 -22.51
CA VAL A 62 18.31 -4.96 -21.48
C VAL A 62 17.67 -6.36 -21.31
N GLN A 63 18.18 -7.18 -20.39
CA GLN A 63 17.48 -8.32 -19.73
C GLN A 63 17.88 -8.26 -18.23
N ARG A 64 17.05 -8.63 -17.25
CA ARG A 64 16.31 -9.90 -17.04
C ARG A 64 15.07 -9.64 -16.16
N GLY A 65 13.87 -9.98 -16.64
CA GLY A 65 12.62 -9.86 -15.89
C GLY A 65 12.49 -10.91 -14.76
N HIS A 66 11.25 -11.29 -14.43
CA HIS A 66 10.98 -12.26 -13.35
C HIS A 66 11.19 -13.72 -13.82
N HIS A 67 12.43 -14.23 -13.74
CA HIS A 67 12.75 -15.59 -14.18
C HIS A 67 12.54 -16.65 -13.10
N PHE A 68 13.35 -16.62 -12.04
CA PHE A 68 13.28 -17.61 -10.97
C PHE A 68 13.41 -16.96 -9.60
N ALA A 69 12.42 -17.19 -8.74
CA ALA A 69 12.47 -16.82 -7.34
C ALA A 69 12.58 -18.06 -6.44
N ILE A 70 13.53 -18.01 -5.51
CA ILE A 70 13.61 -18.91 -4.36
C ILE A 70 13.28 -18.08 -3.13
N VAL A 71 12.09 -18.29 -2.58
CA VAL A 71 11.62 -17.55 -1.40
C VAL A 71 12.05 -18.30 -0.15
N ASP A 72 13.03 -17.74 0.56
CA ASP A 72 13.35 -18.19 1.91
C ASP A 72 12.23 -17.76 2.87
N GLU A 73 11.92 -18.58 3.88
CA GLU A 73 10.82 -18.34 4.81
C GLU A 73 9.47 -18.10 4.10
N VAL A 74 9.20 -18.96 3.11
CA VAL A 74 8.07 -18.79 2.15
C VAL A 74 6.70 -18.65 2.81
N ASP A 75 6.48 -19.26 3.97
CA ASP A 75 5.23 -19.13 4.71
C ASP A 75 5.06 -17.76 5.36
N SER A 76 6.14 -17.08 5.75
CA SER A 76 6.00 -15.70 6.22
C SER A 76 5.84 -14.72 5.08
N ILE A 77 6.60 -14.87 4.00
CA ILE A 77 6.52 -13.91 2.90
C ILE A 77 5.20 -14.06 2.12
N LEU A 78 4.85 -15.29 1.72
CA LEU A 78 3.72 -15.53 0.82
C LEU A 78 2.37 -15.72 1.54
N ILE A 79 2.36 -15.80 2.87
CA ILE A 79 1.14 -15.96 3.69
C ILE A 79 0.99 -14.83 4.71
N ASP A 80 1.98 -14.60 5.59
CA ASP A 80 1.86 -13.54 6.61
C ASP A 80 1.93 -12.13 6.04
N GLU A 81 2.97 -11.83 5.28
CA GLU A 81 3.21 -10.49 4.72
C GLU A 81 2.29 -10.22 3.52
N ALA A 82 1.81 -11.26 2.86
CA ALA A 82 0.82 -11.21 1.80
C ALA A 82 -0.59 -10.74 2.24
N ARG A 83 -0.73 -10.28 3.50
CA ARG A 83 -1.97 -9.62 4.00
C ARG A 83 -2.12 -8.20 3.48
N THR A 84 -1.02 -7.49 3.22
CA THR A 84 -1.03 -6.09 2.82
C THR A 84 -0.34 -5.91 1.47
N PRO A 85 -0.94 -5.20 0.51
CA PRO A 85 -0.28 -4.89 -0.76
C PRO A 85 0.88 -3.92 -0.55
N LEU A 86 1.81 -3.91 -1.50
CA LEU A 86 2.83 -2.87 -1.63
C LEU A 86 2.23 -1.67 -2.34
N ILE A 87 2.36 -0.49 -1.74
CA ILE A 87 1.77 0.76 -2.24
C ILE A 87 2.84 1.83 -2.30
N ILE A 88 2.95 2.52 -3.43
CA ILE A 88 3.64 3.80 -3.54
C ILE A 88 2.56 4.89 -3.58
N SER A 89 2.68 5.87 -2.69
CA SER A 89 1.74 7.00 -2.63
C SER A 89 2.47 8.32 -2.82
N ALA A 90 1.75 9.32 -3.34
CA ALA A 90 2.20 10.71 -3.44
C ALA A 90 1.22 11.64 -2.70
N PRO A 91 1.70 12.78 -2.16
CA PRO A 91 0.80 13.78 -1.61
C PRO A 91 -0.09 14.33 -2.72
N ASP A 92 -1.40 14.29 -2.49
CA ASP A 92 -2.41 14.85 -3.38
C ASP A 92 -2.32 16.38 -3.43
N GLU A 93 -2.93 17.00 -4.45
CA GLU A 93 -3.11 18.45 -4.52
C GLU A 93 -4.44 18.93 -3.92
N GLU A 94 -5.45 18.06 -3.78
CA GLU A 94 -6.79 18.42 -3.34
C GLU A 94 -6.82 19.04 -1.92
N SER A 95 -7.73 20.00 -1.73
CA SER A 95 -7.98 20.67 -0.46
C SER A 95 -8.87 19.81 0.45
N GLY A 96 -8.47 19.56 1.69
CA GLY A 96 -9.23 18.79 2.71
C GLY A 96 -10.56 19.43 3.19
N GLU A 97 -11.23 20.23 2.35
CA GLU A 97 -12.48 20.92 2.65
C GLU A 97 -13.67 19.95 2.78
N LEU A 98 -13.69 18.84 2.03
CA LEU A 98 -14.73 17.82 2.16
C LEU A 98 -14.68 17.13 3.54
N TYR A 99 -13.50 16.80 4.06
CA TYR A 99 -13.36 16.26 5.43
C TYR A 99 -13.88 17.23 6.48
N LYS A 100 -13.53 18.52 6.37
CA LYS A 100 -14.06 19.55 7.28
C LYS A 100 -15.57 19.65 7.20
N THR A 101 -16.13 19.57 5.98
CA THR A 101 -17.57 19.64 5.75
C THR A 101 -18.29 18.46 6.40
N PHE A 102 -17.91 17.22 6.09
CA PHE A 102 -18.57 16.04 6.64
C PHE A 102 -18.33 15.88 8.14
N SER A 103 -17.14 16.20 8.64
CA SER A 103 -16.87 16.16 10.08
C SER A 103 -17.74 17.15 10.89
N ARG A 104 -18.13 18.28 10.29
CA ARG A 104 -19.09 19.23 10.89
C ARG A 104 -20.54 18.74 10.83
N LEU A 105 -20.88 17.91 9.85
CA LEU A 105 -22.26 17.46 9.62
C LEU A 105 -22.60 16.15 10.35
N VAL A 106 -21.65 15.22 10.44
CA VAL A 106 -21.82 13.91 11.09
C VAL A 106 -22.36 13.99 12.53
N PRO A 107 -21.94 14.93 13.39
CA PRO A 107 -22.52 15.07 14.74
C PRO A 107 -24.03 15.33 14.80
N LYS A 108 -24.67 15.65 13.66
CA LYS A 108 -26.13 15.82 13.55
C LYS A 108 -26.87 14.50 13.27
N LEU A 109 -26.14 13.41 13.02
CA LEU A 109 -26.69 12.07 12.88
C LEU A 109 -26.65 11.34 14.23
N HIS A 110 -27.61 10.45 14.47
CA HIS A 110 -27.77 9.71 15.73
C HIS A 110 -27.87 8.20 15.50
N ALA A 111 -27.03 7.43 16.19
CA ALA A 111 -27.17 5.98 16.25
C ALA A 111 -28.27 5.55 17.25
N PRO A 112 -29.01 4.45 17.00
CA PRO A 112 -28.92 3.56 15.85
C PRO A 112 -29.81 3.97 14.66
N GLU A 113 -30.55 5.08 14.75
CA GLU A 113 -31.58 5.47 13.79
C GLU A 113 -31.01 5.88 12.42
N ASP A 114 -30.00 6.76 12.43
CA ASP A 114 -29.36 7.31 11.23
C ASP A 114 -28.19 6.43 10.74
N TYR A 115 -27.56 5.67 11.64
CA TYR A 115 -26.46 4.76 11.31
C TYR A 115 -26.26 3.71 12.41
N THR A 116 -25.72 2.55 12.04
CA THR A 116 -25.38 1.45 12.95
C THR A 116 -23.86 1.28 13.06
N VAL A 117 -23.41 0.81 14.22
CA VAL A 117 -21.98 0.62 14.51
C VAL A 117 -21.75 -0.84 14.89
N ASP A 118 -20.86 -1.51 14.17
CA ASP A 118 -20.34 -2.83 14.52
C ASP A 118 -18.91 -2.67 15.07
N GLU A 119 -18.80 -2.66 16.39
CA GLU A 119 -17.50 -2.54 17.08
C GLU A 119 -16.58 -3.75 16.82
N LYS A 120 -17.15 -4.93 16.57
CA LYS A 120 -16.38 -6.16 16.35
C LYS A 120 -15.71 -6.16 14.99
N MET A 121 -16.40 -5.64 13.98
CA MET A 121 -15.87 -5.48 12.62
C MET A 121 -15.22 -4.11 12.40
N LYS A 122 -15.24 -3.22 13.40
CA LYS A 122 -14.87 -1.79 13.29
C LYS A 122 -15.47 -1.14 12.02
N ALA A 123 -16.76 -1.37 11.82
CA ALA A 123 -17.52 -0.87 10.68
C ALA A 123 -18.66 0.04 11.13
N VAL A 124 -18.97 1.06 10.33
CA VAL A 124 -20.15 1.91 10.50
C VAL A 124 -20.97 1.81 9.22
N GLN A 125 -22.28 1.66 9.36
CA GLN A 125 -23.21 1.60 8.22
C GLN A 125 -24.27 2.68 8.38
N ILE A 126 -24.42 3.54 7.38
CA ILE A 126 -25.48 4.54 7.36
C ILE A 126 -26.82 3.90 6.96
N THR A 127 -27.92 4.30 7.60
CA THR A 127 -29.26 3.83 7.25
C THR A 127 -29.86 4.69 6.13
N GLU A 128 -30.94 4.22 5.48
CA GLU A 128 -31.67 5.04 4.49
C GLU A 128 -32.14 6.38 5.08
N LEU A 129 -32.59 6.39 6.33
CA LEU A 129 -32.97 7.62 7.04
C LEU A 129 -31.77 8.56 7.25
N GLY A 130 -30.60 8.01 7.58
CA GLY A 130 -29.37 8.78 7.71
C GLY A 130 -28.89 9.36 6.38
N ILE A 131 -29.06 8.62 5.27
CA ILE A 131 -28.77 9.09 3.92
C ILE A 131 -29.66 10.29 3.60
N ASP A 132 -30.98 10.17 3.72
CA ASP A 132 -31.92 11.25 3.43
C ASP A 132 -31.62 12.52 4.25
N LYS A 133 -31.32 12.33 5.54
CA LYS A 133 -30.96 13.43 6.44
C LYS A 133 -29.64 14.08 6.06
N MET A 134 -28.65 13.30 5.63
CA MET A 134 -27.37 13.83 5.16
C MET A 134 -27.53 14.57 3.82
N GLU A 135 -28.31 14.05 2.88
CA GLU A 135 -28.65 14.72 1.62
C GLU A 135 -29.31 16.09 1.84
N GLN A 136 -30.23 16.17 2.79
CA GLN A 136 -30.84 17.44 3.20
C GLN A 136 -29.83 18.41 3.81
N LEU A 137 -28.86 17.92 4.59
CA LEU A 137 -27.82 18.74 5.21
C LEU A 137 -26.79 19.27 4.20
N ILE A 138 -26.47 18.51 3.15
CA ILE A 138 -25.51 18.91 2.11
C ILE A 138 -26.19 19.66 0.94
N GLY A 139 -27.52 19.57 0.81
CA GLY A 139 -28.29 20.22 -0.25
C GLY A 139 -28.12 19.60 -1.64
N ARG A 140 -27.62 18.36 -1.71
CA ARG A 140 -27.44 17.57 -2.94
C ARG A 140 -27.64 16.09 -2.64
N LYS A 141 -27.95 15.31 -3.67
CA LYS A 141 -28.08 13.86 -3.58
C LYS A 141 -26.69 13.21 -3.42
N LEU A 142 -26.60 12.20 -2.56
CA LEU A 142 -25.36 11.45 -2.29
C LEU A 142 -25.08 10.42 -3.39
N TYR A 143 -26.14 9.82 -3.93
CA TYR A 143 -26.06 8.69 -4.87
C TYR A 143 -26.52 9.04 -6.30
N GLU A 144 -27.12 10.20 -6.53
CA GLU A 144 -27.68 10.59 -7.83
C GLU A 144 -27.23 12.01 -8.24
N GLY A 145 -26.51 12.14 -9.36
CA GLY A 145 -26.19 13.44 -9.96
C GLY A 145 -24.71 13.83 -9.88
N GLY A 146 -24.01 13.65 -10.99
CA GLY A 146 -22.62 14.08 -11.22
C GLY A 146 -21.95 13.20 -12.28
N HIS A 147 -20.95 13.72 -13.01
CA HIS A 147 -20.05 12.88 -13.81
C HIS A 147 -19.53 11.70 -12.96
N GLU A 148 -19.29 10.53 -13.57
CA GLU A 148 -19.23 9.18 -12.95
C GLU A 148 -18.26 8.94 -11.76
N GLY A 149 -17.66 9.96 -11.14
CA GLY A 149 -16.82 9.84 -9.93
C GLY A 149 -17.20 10.73 -8.74
N GLU A 150 -18.07 11.74 -8.87
CA GLU A 150 -18.30 12.72 -7.78
C GLU A 150 -19.10 12.11 -6.61
N SER A 151 -20.15 11.34 -6.89
CA SER A 151 -20.97 10.66 -5.87
C SER A 151 -20.15 9.69 -5.01
N ILE A 152 -19.22 8.98 -5.63
CA ILE A 152 -18.35 8.01 -4.96
C ILE A 152 -17.46 8.71 -3.94
N LYS A 153 -16.88 9.87 -4.29
CA LYS A 153 -16.06 10.68 -3.39
C LYS A 153 -16.85 11.16 -2.17
N LEU A 154 -18.09 11.61 -2.36
CA LEU A 154 -18.93 12.12 -1.26
C LEU A 154 -19.29 11.02 -0.25
N VAL A 155 -19.65 9.85 -0.74
CA VAL A 155 -19.96 8.69 0.10
C VAL A 155 -18.73 8.28 0.92
N HIS A 156 -17.56 8.20 0.29
CA HIS A 156 -16.31 7.87 0.99
C HIS A 156 -16.02 8.85 2.15
N HIS A 157 -16.08 10.16 1.90
CA HIS A 157 -15.80 11.16 2.94
C HIS A 157 -16.81 11.12 4.10
N LEU A 158 -18.09 10.87 3.79
CA LEU A 158 -19.13 10.68 4.79
C LEU A 158 -18.83 9.47 5.68
N GLU A 159 -18.47 8.33 5.08
CA GLU A 159 -18.13 7.11 5.81
C GLU A 159 -16.91 7.29 6.70
N GLN A 160 -15.83 7.90 6.19
CA GLN A 160 -14.64 8.14 7.00
C GLN A 160 -14.93 9.09 8.16
N ALA A 161 -15.76 10.12 7.95
CA ALA A 161 -16.21 10.99 9.03
C ALA A 161 -17.06 10.24 10.07
N LEU A 162 -17.99 9.37 9.64
CA LEU A 162 -18.78 8.52 10.52
C LEU A 162 -17.92 7.56 11.35
N ARG A 163 -16.93 6.90 10.72
CA ARG A 163 -15.96 6.04 11.41
C ARG A 163 -15.13 6.84 12.40
N ALA A 164 -14.57 7.98 11.98
CA ALA A 164 -13.77 8.85 12.84
C ALA A 164 -14.57 9.30 14.09
N HIS A 165 -15.85 9.65 13.95
CA HIS A 165 -16.69 10.07 15.07
C HIS A 165 -17.10 8.91 15.98
N SER A 166 -17.45 7.76 15.40
CA SER A 166 -18.14 6.67 16.12
C SER A 166 -17.23 5.58 16.66
N LEU A 167 -16.11 5.29 15.98
CA LEU A 167 -15.23 4.16 16.30
C LEU A 167 -13.87 4.58 16.88
N TYR A 168 -13.38 5.76 16.50
CA TYR A 168 -12.05 6.24 16.89
C TYR A 168 -12.16 7.33 17.96
N LEU A 169 -11.83 6.94 19.19
CA LEU A 169 -11.96 7.75 20.39
C LEU A 169 -10.62 8.38 20.76
N ARG A 170 -10.68 9.68 21.07
CA ARG A 170 -9.55 10.43 21.62
C ARG A 170 -9.14 9.85 22.98
N ASP A 171 -7.85 9.86 23.24
CA ASP A 171 -7.18 9.31 24.43
C ASP A 171 -7.30 7.79 24.61
N ARG A 172 -7.88 7.09 23.62
CA ARG A 172 -7.89 5.63 23.54
C ARG A 172 -7.17 5.14 22.28
N ASP A 173 -7.67 5.55 21.12
CA ASP A 173 -7.18 5.08 19.81
C ASP A 173 -6.14 6.05 19.23
N TYR A 174 -6.15 7.31 19.69
CA TYR A 174 -5.16 8.34 19.37
C TYR A 174 -5.14 9.46 20.39
N VAL A 175 -4.10 10.28 20.34
CA VAL A 175 -4.00 11.55 21.07
C VAL A 175 -3.74 12.70 20.11
N VAL A 176 -4.15 13.90 20.50
CA VAL A 176 -3.79 15.13 19.78
C VAL A 176 -2.68 15.84 20.55
N LYS A 177 -1.51 15.98 19.93
CA LYS A 177 -0.35 16.62 20.55
C LYS A 177 0.34 17.53 19.54
N ASP A 178 0.73 18.73 19.97
CA ASP A 178 1.41 19.73 19.15
C ASP A 178 0.66 20.08 17.84
N GLY A 179 -0.67 19.95 17.84
CA GLY A 179 -1.51 20.17 16.67
C GLY A 179 -1.46 19.03 15.64
N GLU A 180 -1.02 17.83 16.01
CA GLU A 180 -1.02 16.63 15.17
C GLU A 180 -1.78 15.49 15.86
N VAL A 181 -2.42 14.63 15.04
CA VAL A 181 -3.05 13.38 15.51
C VAL A 181 -2.00 12.28 15.54
N ILE A 182 -1.73 11.72 16.72
CA ILE A 182 -0.77 10.64 16.92
C ILE A 182 -1.52 9.38 17.33
N ILE A 183 -1.40 8.33 16.52
CA ILE A 183 -2.05 7.04 16.78
C ILE A 183 -1.46 6.43 18.06
N VAL A 184 -2.34 5.92 18.91
CA VAL A 184 -1.96 5.13 20.09
C VAL A 184 -2.03 3.67 19.68
N ASP A 185 -0.96 2.93 19.92
CA ASP A 185 -0.95 1.49 19.72
C ASP A 185 -1.94 0.83 20.70
N GLU A 186 -2.96 0.16 20.16
CA GLU A 186 -4.06 -0.43 20.95
C GLU A 186 -3.59 -1.49 21.94
N PHE A 187 -2.41 -2.08 21.74
CA PHE A 187 -1.88 -3.14 22.58
C PHE A 187 -0.93 -2.60 23.65
N THR A 188 -0.09 -1.63 23.30
CA THR A 188 1.00 -1.16 24.18
C THR A 188 0.76 0.23 24.79
N GLY A 189 -0.27 0.94 24.33
CA GLY A 189 -0.53 2.33 24.72
C GLY A 189 0.56 3.32 24.27
N ARG A 190 1.53 2.87 23.45
CA ARG A 190 2.64 3.71 22.98
C ARG A 190 2.17 4.62 21.84
N LEU A 191 2.69 5.84 21.84
CA LEU A 191 2.48 6.78 20.74
C LEU A 191 3.27 6.31 19.52
N MET A 192 2.62 6.28 18.36
CA MET A 192 3.20 5.91 17.07
C MET A 192 3.36 7.13 16.16
N PRO A 193 4.32 8.04 16.44
CA PRO A 193 4.54 9.22 15.61
C PRO A 193 4.95 8.82 14.20
N GLY A 194 4.42 9.53 13.20
CA GLY A 194 4.65 9.25 11.79
C GLY A 194 3.80 8.12 11.18
N ARG A 195 3.00 7.40 11.99
CA ARG A 195 1.99 6.47 11.47
C ARG A 195 0.66 7.19 11.25
N ARG A 196 -0.03 6.82 10.18
CA ARG A 196 -1.34 7.35 9.79
C ARG A 196 -2.28 6.22 9.42
N TRP A 197 -3.57 6.42 9.62
CA TRP A 197 -4.58 5.50 9.10
C TRP A 197 -4.80 5.79 7.61
N SER A 198 -5.03 4.74 6.83
CA SER A 198 -5.25 4.79 5.39
C SER A 198 -6.68 5.22 5.03
N GLU A 199 -6.97 5.34 3.73
CA GLU A 199 -8.32 5.53 3.18
C GLU A 199 -9.01 6.79 3.72
N GLY A 200 -8.30 7.90 3.86
CA GLY A 200 -8.90 9.16 4.31
C GLY A 200 -9.30 9.23 5.79
N LEU A 201 -9.20 8.12 6.53
CA LEU A 201 -9.64 8.06 7.92
C LEU A 201 -8.83 8.99 8.82
N HIS A 202 -7.52 9.09 8.59
CA HIS A 202 -6.67 9.96 9.40
C HIS A 202 -7.00 11.44 9.17
N GLN A 203 -7.29 11.83 7.93
CA GLN A 203 -7.76 13.15 7.55
C GLN A 203 -9.13 13.44 8.17
N ALA A 204 -10.02 12.44 8.24
CA ALA A 204 -11.31 12.57 8.90
C ALA A 204 -11.16 12.77 10.43
N VAL A 205 -10.21 12.08 11.08
CA VAL A 205 -9.89 12.27 12.50
C VAL A 205 -9.24 13.64 12.74
N GLU A 206 -8.32 14.07 11.88
CA GLU A 206 -7.75 15.43 11.91
C GLU A 206 -8.86 16.49 11.81
N ALA A 207 -9.80 16.32 10.88
CA ALA A 207 -10.94 17.22 10.72
C ALA A 207 -11.89 17.20 11.92
N LYS A 208 -12.14 16.01 12.52
CA LYS A 208 -12.92 15.84 13.77
C LYS A 208 -12.33 16.64 14.92
N GLU A 209 -11.02 16.60 15.09
CA GLU A 209 -10.34 17.25 16.20
C GLU A 209 -9.96 18.71 15.92
N GLY A 210 -10.33 19.25 14.75
CA GLY A 210 -10.00 20.62 14.35
C GLY A 210 -8.51 20.84 14.07
N VAL A 211 -7.77 19.76 13.81
CA VAL A 211 -6.36 19.76 13.42
C VAL A 211 -6.24 20.14 11.94
N ALA A 212 -5.09 20.70 11.55
CA ALA A 212 -4.79 20.98 10.15
C ALA A 212 -4.82 19.66 9.34
N VAL A 213 -5.88 19.49 8.53
CA VAL A 213 -6.04 18.33 7.66
C VAL A 213 -4.91 18.33 6.65
N GLN A 214 -4.02 17.35 6.74
CA GLN A 214 -2.95 17.23 5.77
C GLN A 214 -3.52 16.66 4.47
N LYS A 215 -2.83 16.92 3.36
CA LYS A 215 -3.25 16.43 2.05
C LYS A 215 -3.34 14.90 2.06
N GLU A 216 -4.32 14.38 1.34
CA GLU A 216 -4.43 12.94 1.13
C GLU A 216 -3.18 12.39 0.45
N SER A 217 -2.94 11.10 0.64
CA SER A 217 -1.93 10.37 -0.12
C SER A 217 -2.66 9.61 -1.22
N ARG A 218 -2.46 9.98 -2.48
CA ARG A 218 -2.99 9.24 -3.63
C ARG A 218 -2.12 8.06 -3.97
N THR A 219 -2.74 6.96 -4.40
CA THR A 219 -2.01 5.75 -4.79
C THR A 219 -1.42 5.93 -6.19
N LEU A 220 -0.09 5.93 -6.30
CA LEU A 220 0.62 5.97 -7.59
C LEU A 220 0.68 4.60 -8.23
N ALA A 221 1.03 3.59 -7.43
CA ALA A 221 1.22 2.23 -7.89
C ALA A 221 1.00 1.27 -6.72
N THR A 222 0.37 0.14 -7.01
CA THR A 222 0.10 -0.90 -6.01
C THR A 222 0.25 -2.29 -6.62
N ILE A 223 0.73 -3.25 -5.84
CA ILE A 223 0.74 -4.68 -6.20
C ILE A 223 0.70 -5.55 -4.93
N THR A 224 -0.03 -6.66 -4.97
CA THR A 224 0.02 -7.67 -3.90
C THR A 224 1.25 -8.56 -4.04
N PHE A 225 1.79 -9.10 -2.94
CA PHE A 225 2.87 -10.09 -3.02
C PHE A 225 2.47 -11.32 -3.82
N GLN A 226 1.21 -11.74 -3.72
CA GLN A 226 0.62 -12.82 -4.49
C GLN A 226 0.85 -12.61 -5.98
N ASN A 227 0.36 -11.48 -6.53
CA ASN A 227 0.51 -11.19 -7.95
C ASN A 227 1.95 -10.87 -8.35
N TYR A 228 2.74 -10.27 -7.46
CA TYR A 228 4.16 -10.06 -7.70
C TYR A 228 4.93 -11.37 -7.94
N PHE A 229 4.80 -12.34 -7.02
CA PHE A 229 5.52 -13.61 -7.15
C PHE A 229 4.95 -14.53 -8.24
N ARG A 230 3.66 -14.40 -8.59
CA ARG A 230 3.04 -15.09 -9.74
C ARG A 230 3.63 -14.69 -11.10
N MET A 231 4.30 -13.55 -11.20
CA MET A 231 4.96 -13.12 -12.44
C MET A 231 6.24 -13.92 -12.76
N TYR A 232 6.83 -14.62 -11.78
CA TYR A 232 8.06 -15.36 -12.00
C TYR A 232 7.80 -16.61 -12.85
N GLU A 233 8.61 -16.83 -13.90
CA GLU A 233 8.51 -18.03 -14.76
C GLU A 233 8.64 -19.33 -13.94
N LYS A 234 9.48 -19.30 -12.90
CA LYS A 234 9.60 -20.35 -11.90
C LYS A 234 9.55 -19.74 -10.50
N LEU A 235 8.80 -20.39 -9.61
CA LEU A 235 8.72 -20.04 -8.20
C LEU A 235 9.02 -21.28 -7.36
N SER A 236 9.80 -21.10 -6.31
CA SER A 236 10.04 -22.12 -5.28
C SER A 236 10.26 -21.45 -3.94
N GLY A 237 10.20 -22.21 -2.86
CA GLY A 237 10.50 -21.67 -1.55
C GLY A 237 10.85 -22.76 -0.54
N MET A 238 11.36 -22.32 0.60
CA MET A 238 11.77 -23.18 1.70
C MET A 238 11.29 -22.61 3.03
N THR A 239 10.90 -23.49 3.94
CA THR A 239 10.51 -23.17 5.32
C THR A 239 10.36 -24.48 6.10
N GLY A 240 10.44 -24.41 7.43
CA GLY A 240 10.17 -25.55 8.30
C GLY A 240 8.68 -25.87 8.48
N THR A 241 7.77 -24.98 8.05
CA THR A 241 6.35 -25.04 8.45
C THR A 241 5.32 -24.93 7.31
N ALA A 242 5.70 -25.23 6.06
CA ALA A 242 4.82 -25.08 4.91
C ALA A 242 3.62 -26.06 4.86
N ALA A 243 3.73 -27.23 5.50
CA ALA A 243 2.77 -28.32 5.33
C ALA A 243 1.32 -27.96 5.69
N THR A 244 1.11 -27.05 6.66
CA THR A 244 -0.23 -26.63 7.07
C THR A 244 -0.94 -25.79 6.01
N ASN A 245 -0.17 -25.10 5.16
CA ASN A 245 -0.69 -24.17 4.16
C ASN A 245 -0.56 -24.71 2.73
N ALA A 246 -0.35 -26.03 2.58
CA ALA A 246 -0.12 -26.65 1.27
C ALA A 246 -1.26 -26.37 0.28
N GLU A 247 -2.50 -26.34 0.75
CA GLU A 247 -3.67 -26.01 -0.07
C GLU A 247 -3.63 -24.56 -0.56
N GLU A 248 -3.27 -23.60 0.31
CA GLU A 248 -3.14 -22.19 -0.06
C GLU A 248 -2.01 -21.97 -1.06
N PHE A 249 -0.84 -22.59 -0.81
CA PHE A 249 0.30 -22.56 -1.73
C PHE A 249 -0.06 -23.10 -3.12
N HIS A 250 -0.77 -24.22 -3.18
CA HIS A 250 -1.18 -24.80 -4.45
C HIS A 250 -2.26 -23.96 -5.14
N LYS A 251 -3.28 -23.48 -4.41
CA LYS A 251 -4.37 -22.68 -4.99
C LYS A 251 -3.86 -21.36 -5.57
N VAL A 252 -3.07 -20.60 -4.81
CA VAL A 252 -2.62 -19.24 -5.15
C VAL A 252 -1.39 -19.26 -6.06
N TYR A 253 -0.38 -20.06 -5.73
CA TYR A 253 0.94 -20.01 -6.36
C TYR A 253 1.29 -21.23 -7.22
N LYS A 254 0.42 -22.25 -7.25
CA LYS A 254 0.71 -23.54 -7.92
C LYS A 254 1.97 -24.23 -7.37
N LEU A 255 2.24 -24.02 -6.08
CA LEU A 255 3.37 -24.63 -5.38
C LEU A 255 2.91 -25.87 -4.62
N ASP A 256 3.54 -27.01 -4.91
CA ASP A 256 3.37 -28.22 -4.13
C ASP A 256 4.32 -28.22 -2.92
N VAL A 257 3.83 -28.69 -1.78
CA VAL A 257 4.61 -28.76 -0.55
C VAL A 257 5.10 -30.18 -0.33
N ILE A 258 6.42 -30.34 -0.28
CA ILE A 258 7.09 -31.62 -0.03
C ILE A 258 7.78 -31.54 1.32
N SER A 259 7.43 -32.44 2.24
CA SER A 259 8.11 -32.57 3.53
C SER A 259 9.40 -33.37 3.36
N ILE A 260 10.54 -32.69 3.45
CA ILE A 260 11.86 -33.33 3.37
C ILE A 260 12.17 -34.02 4.71
N PRO A 261 12.57 -35.31 4.72
CA PRO A 261 13.00 -35.99 5.93
C PRO A 261 14.14 -35.24 6.62
N THR A 262 14.11 -35.19 7.95
CA THR A 262 15.21 -34.58 8.70
C THR A 262 16.48 -35.42 8.59
N HIS A 263 17.64 -34.76 8.60
CA HIS A 263 18.94 -35.44 8.58
C HIS A 263 19.13 -36.41 9.76
N ARG A 264 18.62 -36.05 10.94
CA ARG A 264 18.59 -36.88 12.15
C ARG A 264 17.18 -36.94 12.72
N ALA A 265 16.86 -38.04 13.41
CA ALA A 265 15.56 -38.22 14.04
C ALA A 265 15.34 -37.14 15.11
N ASN A 266 14.16 -36.54 15.12
CA ASN A 266 13.79 -35.56 16.14
C ASN A 266 13.41 -36.29 17.45
N ILE A 267 14.13 -35.98 18.53
CA ILE A 267 13.90 -36.53 19.88
C ILE A 267 13.40 -35.48 20.88
N ARG A 268 12.99 -34.31 20.39
CA ARG A 268 12.45 -33.20 21.20
C ARG A 268 11.16 -33.64 21.90
N GLN A 269 11.04 -33.25 23.17
CA GLN A 269 9.86 -33.51 23.98
C GLN A 269 8.92 -32.29 23.95
N ASP A 270 7.83 -32.40 23.21
CA ASP A 270 6.77 -31.38 23.20
C ASP A 270 5.75 -31.70 24.30
N ARG A 271 5.78 -30.94 25.42
CA ARG A 271 4.87 -31.11 26.55
C ARG A 271 3.52 -30.43 26.29
N ALA A 272 2.50 -30.90 27.01
CA ALA A 272 1.17 -30.31 26.99
C ALA A 272 1.19 -28.87 27.55
N ASP A 273 0.26 -28.05 27.05
CA ASP A 273 0.10 -26.67 27.48
C ASP A 273 -0.35 -26.58 28.94
N LEU A 274 0.24 -25.64 29.69
CA LEU A 274 -0.19 -25.28 31.03
C LEU A 274 -1.07 -24.05 30.97
N VAL A 275 -2.33 -24.16 31.39
CA VAL A 275 -3.30 -23.05 31.33
C VAL A 275 -3.55 -22.50 32.72
N PHE A 276 -3.36 -21.20 32.90
CA PHE A 276 -3.53 -20.49 34.16
C PHE A 276 -4.76 -19.59 34.12
N ARG A 277 -5.32 -19.31 35.30
CA ARG A 277 -6.47 -18.40 35.40
C ARG A 277 -6.10 -16.96 35.06
N THR A 278 -4.98 -16.47 35.59
CA THR A 278 -4.54 -15.08 35.41
C THR A 278 -3.18 -15.02 34.73
N GLU A 279 -2.91 -13.92 34.03
CA GLU A 279 -1.63 -13.69 33.37
C GLU A 279 -0.49 -13.56 34.40
N LYS A 280 -0.79 -12.99 35.57
CA LYS A 280 0.14 -12.88 36.68
C LYS A 280 0.56 -14.27 37.19
N GLY A 281 -0.40 -15.17 37.41
CA GLY A 281 -0.14 -16.55 37.83
C GLY A 281 0.73 -17.31 36.82
N LYS A 282 0.40 -17.18 35.54
CA LYS A 282 1.18 -17.70 34.40
C LYS A 282 2.65 -17.27 34.47
N PHE A 283 2.92 -15.97 34.57
CA PHE A 283 4.31 -15.47 34.56
C PHE A 283 5.10 -15.86 35.82
N MET A 284 4.45 -15.91 36.98
CA MET A 284 5.10 -16.37 38.21
C MET A 284 5.44 -17.87 38.15
N ALA A 285 4.55 -18.71 37.60
CA ALA A 285 4.82 -20.12 37.38
C ALA A 285 5.98 -20.33 36.39
N LEU A 286 5.98 -19.59 35.27
CA LEU A 286 7.08 -19.61 34.31
C LEU A 286 8.41 -19.18 34.93
N ALA A 287 8.43 -18.09 35.69
CA ALA A 287 9.65 -17.60 36.35
C ALA A 287 10.24 -18.62 37.34
N ARG A 288 9.38 -19.34 38.08
CA ARG A 288 9.83 -20.44 38.97
C ARG A 288 10.53 -21.55 38.18
N GLU A 289 9.97 -21.98 37.05
CA GLU A 289 10.57 -23.03 36.23
C GLU A 289 11.86 -22.57 35.55
N VAL A 290 11.89 -21.35 35.00
CA VAL A 290 13.09 -20.77 34.39
C VAL A 290 14.21 -20.65 35.42
N LYS A 291 13.91 -20.23 36.66
CA LYS A 291 14.89 -20.17 37.75
C LYS A 291 15.48 -21.54 38.07
N ARG A 292 14.64 -22.58 38.14
CA ARG A 292 15.09 -23.97 38.36
C ARG A 292 16.01 -24.44 37.23
N LEU A 293 15.65 -24.17 35.97
CA LEU A 293 16.43 -24.53 34.78
C LEU A 293 17.77 -23.78 34.70
N ASN A 294 17.76 -22.47 35.01
CA ASN A 294 18.96 -21.66 35.08
C ASN A 294 19.94 -22.19 36.15
N GLN A 295 19.44 -22.64 37.30
CA GLN A 295 20.26 -23.22 38.38
C GLN A 295 20.93 -24.55 37.99
N VAL A 296 20.27 -25.41 37.21
CA VAL A 296 20.89 -26.64 36.67
C VAL A 296 21.75 -26.36 35.43
N GLY A 297 21.64 -25.17 34.85
CA GLY A 297 22.43 -24.73 33.70
C GLY A 297 21.83 -25.08 32.34
N ALA A 298 20.55 -25.43 32.28
CA ALA A 298 19.85 -25.65 31.01
C ALA A 298 19.58 -24.29 30.32
N PRO A 299 19.85 -24.15 29.01
CA PRO A 299 19.50 -22.95 28.26
C PRO A 299 17.99 -22.87 28.01
N VAL A 300 17.46 -21.65 28.10
CA VAL A 300 16.03 -21.37 27.95
C VAL A 300 15.79 -20.24 26.94
N LEU A 301 14.91 -20.48 25.98
CA LEU A 301 14.34 -19.47 25.10
C LEU A 301 12.86 -19.29 25.43
N ILE A 302 12.45 -18.04 25.68
CA ILE A 302 11.05 -17.70 25.94
C ILE A 302 10.54 -16.84 24.80
N GLY A 303 9.46 -17.27 24.14
CA GLY A 303 8.78 -16.54 23.08
C GLY A 303 7.54 -15.81 23.61
N THR A 304 7.48 -14.51 23.35
CA THR A 304 6.36 -13.63 23.70
C THR A 304 5.74 -13.01 22.45
N VAL A 305 4.45 -12.64 22.54
CA VAL A 305 3.71 -12.03 21.41
C VAL A 305 3.96 -10.52 21.25
N SER A 306 4.31 -9.81 22.33
CA SER A 306 4.44 -8.35 22.32
C SER A 306 5.66 -7.88 23.11
N ILE A 307 6.19 -6.71 22.73
CA ILE A 307 7.32 -6.06 23.40
C ILE A 307 6.99 -5.75 24.87
N GLU A 308 5.76 -5.33 25.16
CA GLU A 308 5.32 -5.05 26.53
C GLU A 308 5.39 -6.28 27.43
N LYS A 309 4.88 -7.42 26.95
CA LYS A 309 4.93 -8.68 27.70
C LYS A 309 6.37 -9.16 27.87
N ASN A 310 7.21 -8.95 26.86
CA ASN A 310 8.64 -9.23 26.92
C ASN A 310 9.34 -8.40 28.02
N GLU A 311 9.10 -7.08 28.07
CA GLU A 311 9.63 -6.18 29.09
C GLU A 311 9.09 -6.52 30.49
N ARG A 312 7.80 -6.82 30.62
CA ARG A 312 7.17 -7.21 31.89
C ARG A 312 7.74 -8.52 32.45
N LEU A 313 7.96 -9.51 31.59
CA LEU A 313 8.57 -10.78 32.01
C LEU A 313 10.03 -10.59 32.42
N ALA A 314 10.78 -9.74 31.71
CA ALA A 314 12.13 -9.37 32.06
C ALA A 314 12.23 -8.69 33.43
N GLU A 315 11.28 -7.81 33.78
CA GLU A 315 11.22 -7.22 35.12
C GLU A 315 11.02 -8.28 36.21
N ILE A 316 10.16 -9.28 35.96
CA ILE A 316 9.94 -10.40 36.89
C ILE A 316 11.23 -11.19 37.05
N PHE A 317 11.92 -11.53 35.95
CA PHE A 317 13.20 -12.24 35.99
C PHE A 317 14.28 -11.46 36.76
N LYS A 318 14.33 -10.13 36.59
CA LYS A 318 15.24 -9.27 37.33
C LYS A 318 14.97 -9.30 38.83
N ARG A 319 13.69 -9.28 39.25
CA ARG A 319 13.29 -9.39 40.67
C ARG A 319 13.62 -10.77 41.25
N GLU A 320 13.49 -11.81 40.44
CA GLU A 320 13.79 -13.19 40.82
C GLU A 320 15.29 -13.55 40.79
N GLY A 321 16.15 -12.64 40.30
CA GLY A 321 17.59 -12.83 40.22
C GLY A 321 18.06 -13.74 39.07
N ILE A 322 17.28 -13.82 37.98
CA ILE A 322 17.59 -14.64 36.80
C ILE A 322 18.33 -13.77 35.78
N PRO A 323 19.62 -14.04 35.47
CA PRO A 323 20.32 -13.36 34.39
C PRO A 323 19.68 -13.71 33.04
N HIS A 324 19.32 -12.71 32.25
CA HIS A 324 18.62 -12.91 30.98
C HIS A 324 18.94 -11.81 29.96
N GLU A 325 18.77 -12.15 28.69
CA GLU A 325 18.86 -11.23 27.56
C GLU A 325 17.47 -11.00 26.94
N ILE A 326 17.24 -9.80 26.39
CA ILE A 326 15.93 -9.40 25.84
C ILE A 326 16.09 -9.02 24.36
N LEU A 327 15.18 -9.52 23.52
CA LEU A 327 15.18 -9.29 22.08
C LEU A 327 13.81 -8.77 21.64
N ASN A 328 13.80 -7.56 21.08
CA ASN A 328 12.58 -6.81 20.78
C ASN A 328 12.42 -6.49 19.28
N ALA A 329 13.20 -7.11 18.39
CA ALA A 329 13.22 -6.85 16.95
C ALA A 329 13.55 -5.40 16.57
N LYS A 330 14.44 -4.74 17.32
CA LYS A 330 14.88 -3.36 17.07
C LYS A 330 16.22 -3.28 16.35
N ASN A 331 17.15 -4.19 16.63
CA ASN A 331 18.47 -4.20 16.00
C ASN A 331 18.86 -5.62 15.61
N HIS A 332 18.64 -5.98 14.34
CA HIS A 332 18.82 -7.34 13.86
C HIS A 332 20.24 -7.88 14.05
N GLU A 333 21.28 -7.05 13.87
CA GLU A 333 22.67 -7.51 13.99
C GLU A 333 23.03 -7.86 15.43
N LYS A 334 22.74 -6.97 16.39
CA LYS A 334 22.98 -7.23 17.81
C LYS A 334 22.11 -8.38 18.34
N GLU A 335 20.87 -8.46 17.89
CA GLU A 335 19.97 -9.54 18.31
C GLU A 335 20.42 -10.90 17.75
N ALA A 336 20.98 -10.92 16.54
CA ALA A 336 21.59 -12.11 15.97
C ALA A 336 22.80 -12.58 16.78
N GLU A 337 23.65 -11.67 17.23
CA GLU A 337 24.78 -11.99 18.12
C GLU A 337 24.30 -12.64 19.43
N ILE A 338 23.27 -12.08 20.05
CA ILE A 338 22.72 -12.61 21.31
C ILE A 338 22.09 -14.00 21.10
N ILE A 339 21.26 -14.16 20.06
CA ILE A 339 20.60 -15.45 19.75
C ILE A 339 21.61 -16.55 19.45
N ALA A 340 22.70 -16.22 18.74
CA ALA A 340 23.76 -17.17 18.47
C ALA A 340 24.44 -17.69 19.76
N GLN A 341 24.31 -16.97 20.88
CA GLN A 341 24.79 -17.39 22.19
C GLN A 341 23.72 -18.06 23.08
N ALA A 342 22.44 -18.07 22.66
CA ALA A 342 21.33 -18.55 23.48
C ALA A 342 21.41 -20.04 23.85
N GLY A 343 22.24 -20.82 23.14
CA GLY A 343 22.46 -22.25 23.42
C GLY A 343 23.55 -22.54 24.46
N LYS A 344 24.13 -21.52 25.09
CA LYS A 344 25.16 -21.67 26.14
C LYS A 344 24.57 -22.11 27.48
N LYS A 345 25.41 -22.72 28.32
CA LYS A 345 25.00 -23.21 29.64
C LYS A 345 24.39 -22.07 30.47
N GLY A 346 23.17 -22.27 30.95
CA GLY A 346 22.43 -21.33 31.80
C GLY A 346 21.94 -20.07 31.10
N ALA A 347 22.10 -19.95 29.77
CA ALA A 347 21.61 -18.79 29.03
C ALA A 347 20.08 -18.71 29.08
N VAL A 348 19.53 -17.54 29.41
CA VAL A 348 18.09 -17.27 29.38
C VAL A 348 17.85 -16.12 28.40
N THR A 349 17.06 -16.37 27.36
CA THR A 349 16.77 -15.39 26.33
C THR A 349 15.26 -15.20 26.20
N VAL A 350 14.80 -13.95 26.27
CA VAL A 350 13.38 -13.59 26.11
C VAL A 350 13.22 -12.83 24.80
N ALA A 351 12.46 -13.40 23.87
CA ALA A 351 12.32 -12.91 22.52
C ALA A 351 10.87 -12.61 22.19
N THR A 352 10.64 -11.52 21.45
CA THR A 352 9.40 -11.38 20.67
C THR A 352 9.47 -12.29 19.45
N ASN A 353 8.33 -12.71 18.91
CA ASN A 353 8.25 -13.64 17.76
C ASN A 353 9.11 -13.29 16.55
N LEU A 354 9.31 -12.00 16.31
CA LEU A 354 10.06 -11.51 15.15
C LEU A 354 11.58 -11.49 15.40
N ALA A 355 12.00 -11.53 16.67
CA ALA A 355 13.39 -11.34 17.05
C ALA A 355 14.20 -12.65 16.91
N GLY A 356 15.42 -12.55 16.39
CA GLY A 356 16.30 -13.72 16.25
C GLY A 356 15.97 -14.70 15.12
N ARG A 357 15.10 -14.31 14.19
CA ARG A 357 14.79 -15.14 13.02
C ARG A 357 15.99 -15.27 12.10
N GLY A 358 16.13 -16.42 11.42
CA GLY A 358 17.25 -16.71 10.53
C GLY A 358 18.56 -17.08 11.23
N VAL A 359 18.62 -17.01 12.56
CA VAL A 359 19.82 -17.39 13.33
C VAL A 359 19.60 -18.73 14.04
N ASP A 360 20.58 -19.61 13.86
CA ASP A 360 20.61 -20.94 14.44
C ASP A 360 21.08 -20.88 15.90
N ILE A 361 20.31 -21.46 16.82
CA ILE A 361 20.71 -21.64 18.21
C ILE A 361 21.44 -22.97 18.32
N ILE A 362 22.76 -22.91 18.35
CA ILE A 362 23.62 -24.09 18.48
C ILE A 362 23.93 -24.31 19.96
N LEU A 363 23.78 -25.56 20.44
CA LEU A 363 24.12 -25.90 21.83
C LEU A 363 25.63 -25.69 22.05
N GLY A 364 25.99 -25.01 23.14
CA GLY A 364 27.36 -24.57 23.41
C GLY A 364 27.74 -23.22 22.77
N GLY A 365 26.80 -22.54 22.10
CA GLY A 365 26.97 -21.19 21.54
C GLY A 365 27.69 -21.14 20.18
N ASN A 366 28.04 -19.93 19.75
CA ASN A 366 28.74 -19.68 18.48
C ASN A 366 30.05 -18.88 18.73
N PRO A 367 31.25 -19.35 18.34
CA PRO A 367 31.53 -20.63 17.70
C PRO A 367 31.21 -21.84 18.61
N PRO A 368 30.83 -22.99 18.02
CA PRO A 368 30.36 -24.15 18.79
C PRO A 368 31.47 -24.76 19.66
N SER A 369 31.18 -24.89 20.96
CA SER A 369 32.03 -25.59 21.93
C SER A 369 31.52 -27.02 22.16
N ALA A 370 32.26 -28.02 21.70
CA ALA A 370 31.85 -29.42 21.83
C ALA A 370 31.69 -29.87 23.30
N ALA A 371 32.59 -29.40 24.18
CA ALA A 371 32.55 -29.71 25.61
C ALA A 371 31.32 -29.09 26.29
N GLU A 372 30.97 -27.85 25.93
CA GLU A 372 29.79 -27.18 26.49
C GLU A 372 28.50 -27.76 25.91
N ALA A 373 28.49 -28.12 24.62
CA ALA A 373 27.37 -28.78 23.97
C ALA A 373 27.02 -30.12 24.63
N GLU A 374 28.02 -30.94 24.97
CA GLU A 374 27.83 -32.20 25.73
C GLU A 374 27.13 -31.95 27.08
N VAL A 375 27.60 -30.96 27.84
CA VAL A 375 26.98 -30.59 29.12
C VAL A 375 25.53 -30.16 28.92
N VAL A 376 25.28 -29.27 27.96
CA VAL A 376 23.93 -28.77 27.67
C VAL A 376 23.00 -29.91 27.22
N ARG A 377 23.50 -30.87 26.43
CA ARG A 377 22.74 -32.08 26.06
C ARG A 377 22.41 -32.95 27.28
N GLY A 378 23.36 -33.09 28.22
CA GLY A 378 23.16 -33.78 29.49
C GLY A 378 22.05 -33.15 30.36
N GLU A 379 21.90 -31.82 30.30
CA GLU A 379 20.85 -31.07 31.01
C GLU A 379 19.49 -31.05 30.25
N GLY A 380 19.34 -31.83 29.18
CA GLY A 380 18.09 -31.93 28.41
C GLY A 380 17.99 -30.99 27.21
N GLY A 381 19.07 -30.27 26.87
CA GLY A 381 19.16 -29.40 25.70
C GLY A 381 18.42 -28.07 25.85
N LEU A 382 18.07 -27.45 24.72
CA LEU A 382 17.39 -26.15 24.71
C LEU A 382 15.92 -26.31 25.13
N HIS A 383 15.53 -25.58 26.15
CA HIS A 383 14.14 -25.49 26.60
C HIS A 383 13.47 -24.28 25.95
N VAL A 384 12.34 -24.48 25.28
CA VAL A 384 11.60 -23.41 24.62
C VAL A 384 10.23 -23.27 25.25
N PHE A 385 9.93 -22.06 25.74
CA PHE A 385 8.65 -21.74 26.34
C PHE A 385 7.90 -20.68 25.55
N GLY A 386 6.68 -20.99 25.12
CA GLY A 386 5.75 -19.99 24.60
C GLY A 386 4.93 -19.40 25.74
N THR A 387 4.81 -18.09 25.83
CA THR A 387 3.99 -17.44 26.87
C THR A 387 2.54 -17.24 26.46
N GLU A 388 2.21 -17.59 25.21
CA GLU A 388 0.93 -17.38 24.54
C GLU A 388 0.88 -18.23 23.26
N ARG A 389 -0.34 -18.46 22.78
CA ARG A 389 -0.60 -19.05 21.47
C ARG A 389 -0.67 -17.95 20.41
N HIS A 390 -0.04 -18.17 19.27
CA HIS A 390 -0.12 -17.25 18.14
C HIS A 390 -1.43 -17.40 17.37
N GLU A 391 -1.72 -16.43 16.49
CA GLU A 391 -2.86 -16.49 15.57
C GLU A 391 -2.84 -17.74 14.68
N ALA A 392 -1.64 -18.23 14.34
CA ALA A 392 -1.44 -19.37 13.46
C ALA A 392 -0.56 -20.44 14.14
N ARG A 393 -1.00 -21.71 14.05
CA ARG A 393 -0.31 -22.86 14.66
C ARG A 393 1.12 -23.02 14.13
N ARG A 394 1.38 -22.64 12.89
CA ARG A 394 2.73 -22.70 12.31
C ARG A 394 3.73 -21.81 13.03
N ILE A 395 3.32 -20.63 13.52
CA ILE A 395 4.21 -19.71 14.25
C ILE A 395 4.60 -20.34 15.60
N ASP A 396 3.66 -20.99 16.28
CA ASP A 396 3.95 -21.79 17.47
C ASP A 396 4.96 -22.91 17.17
N ASN A 397 4.80 -23.59 16.03
CA ASN A 397 5.70 -24.66 15.62
C ASN A 397 7.09 -24.15 15.22
N GLN A 398 7.20 -22.95 14.66
CA GLN A 398 8.48 -22.29 14.40
C GLN A 398 9.22 -22.02 15.71
N LEU A 399 8.52 -21.52 16.74
CA LEU A 399 9.09 -21.34 18.07
C LEU A 399 9.57 -22.68 18.64
N ARG A 400 8.73 -23.73 18.62
CA ARG A 400 9.13 -25.09 19.04
C ARG A 400 10.35 -25.60 18.27
N GLY A 401 10.41 -25.33 16.96
CA GLY A 401 11.49 -25.70 16.05
C GLY A 401 12.85 -25.04 16.34
N ARG A 402 12.91 -24.07 17.26
CA ARG A 402 14.18 -23.55 17.77
C ARG A 402 14.92 -24.59 18.62
N SER A 403 14.22 -25.55 19.21
CA SER A 403 14.78 -26.66 19.98
C SER A 403 14.82 -27.98 19.21
N GLY A 404 15.71 -28.89 19.61
CA GLY A 404 15.83 -30.25 19.07
C GLY A 404 16.46 -30.33 17.67
N ARG A 405 17.30 -29.35 17.30
CA ARG A 405 17.93 -29.30 15.99
C ARG A 405 18.97 -30.40 15.83
N GLN A 406 19.11 -30.94 14.61
CA GLN A 406 20.06 -32.02 14.30
C GLN A 406 19.98 -33.22 15.28
N GLY A 407 18.77 -33.55 15.77
CA GLY A 407 18.54 -34.66 16.68
C GLY A 407 19.05 -34.43 18.11
N ASP A 408 19.36 -33.19 18.47
CA ASP A 408 19.70 -32.85 19.86
C ASP A 408 18.47 -33.05 20.78
N PRO A 409 18.69 -33.34 22.07
CA PRO A 409 17.64 -33.29 23.07
C PRO A 409 17.08 -31.87 23.18
N GLY A 410 15.84 -31.77 23.62
CA GLY A 410 15.18 -30.50 23.77
C GLY A 410 13.78 -30.65 24.32
N LEU A 411 13.25 -29.56 24.86
CA LEU A 411 11.92 -29.54 25.44
C LEU A 411 11.17 -28.30 24.95
N THR A 412 9.87 -28.46 24.67
CA THR A 412 9.00 -27.32 24.41
C THR A 412 7.73 -27.40 25.25
N GLN A 413 7.24 -26.24 25.71
CA GLN A 413 5.99 -26.15 26.46
C GLN A 413 5.37 -24.75 26.32
N PHE A 414 4.05 -24.65 26.27
CA PHE A 414 3.36 -23.37 26.29
C PHE A 414 2.73 -23.12 27.66
N TYR A 415 2.88 -21.90 28.16
CA TYR A 415 2.25 -21.37 29.36
C TYR A 415 1.22 -20.36 28.89
N LEU A 416 -0.06 -20.64 29.13
CA LEU A 416 -1.20 -19.87 28.61
C LEU A 416 -2.05 -19.33 29.75
N SER A 417 -2.80 -18.28 29.48
CA SER A 417 -3.79 -17.71 30.41
C SER A 417 -5.14 -17.56 29.74
N LEU A 418 -6.21 -17.61 30.53
CA LEU A 418 -7.55 -17.23 30.08
C LEU A 418 -7.67 -15.75 29.73
N GLU A 419 -6.76 -14.92 30.26
CA GLU A 419 -6.68 -13.49 30.00
C GLU A 419 -5.88 -13.16 28.72
N ASP A 420 -5.22 -14.15 28.10
CA ASP A 420 -4.48 -13.96 26.86
C ASP A 420 -5.42 -13.55 25.71
N ASP A 421 -4.89 -12.78 24.74
CA ASP A 421 -5.71 -12.15 23.70
C ASP A 421 -6.50 -13.17 22.87
N LEU A 422 -5.88 -14.30 22.54
CA LEU A 422 -6.55 -15.41 21.85
C LEU A 422 -7.80 -15.89 22.61
N MET A 423 -7.68 -16.05 23.92
CA MET A 423 -8.76 -16.54 24.79
C MET A 423 -9.78 -15.45 25.11
N ARG A 424 -9.35 -14.19 25.18
CA ARG A 424 -10.24 -13.04 25.39
C ARG A 424 -11.17 -12.84 24.21
N VAL A 425 -10.63 -12.88 22.99
CA VAL A 425 -11.35 -12.58 21.75
C VAL A 425 -12.14 -13.78 21.22
N PHE A 426 -11.59 -14.99 21.33
CA PHE A 426 -12.18 -16.20 20.72
C PHE A 426 -12.54 -17.31 21.72
N GLY A 427 -12.19 -17.15 22.99
CA GLY A 427 -12.60 -18.09 24.04
C GLY A 427 -14.11 -18.01 24.28
N SER A 428 -14.78 -19.17 24.30
CA SER A 428 -16.22 -19.23 24.53
C SER A 428 -16.60 -18.72 25.93
N ASP A 429 -17.69 -17.95 26.04
CA ASP A 429 -18.24 -17.45 27.32
C ASP A 429 -18.57 -18.57 28.33
N ARG A 430 -18.69 -19.80 27.82
CA ARG A 430 -18.91 -21.01 28.62
C ARG A 430 -17.67 -21.42 29.41
N ILE A 431 -16.47 -21.25 28.83
CA ILE A 431 -15.20 -21.58 29.49
C ILE A 431 -14.91 -20.58 30.61
N LYS A 432 -15.10 -19.28 30.35
CA LYS A 432 -14.95 -18.22 31.36
C LYS A 432 -15.84 -18.47 32.59
N ARG A 433 -17.14 -18.72 32.37
CA ARG A 433 -18.12 -19.04 33.44
C ARG A 433 -17.85 -20.34 34.18
N MET A 434 -17.43 -21.39 33.45
CA MET A 434 -17.05 -22.66 34.08
C MET A 434 -15.91 -22.43 35.08
N MET A 435 -14.88 -21.67 34.69
CA MET A 435 -13.65 -21.52 35.48
C MET A 435 -13.79 -20.56 36.65
N GLU A 436 -14.63 -19.51 36.53
CA GLU A 436 -15.05 -18.68 37.67
C GLU A 436 -15.71 -19.49 38.79
N SER A 437 -16.37 -20.59 38.43
CA SER A 437 -17.09 -21.46 39.37
C SER A 437 -16.18 -22.48 40.08
N PHE A 438 -15.01 -22.81 39.52
CA PHE A 438 -14.15 -23.91 40.02
C PHE A 438 -13.15 -23.50 41.11
N GLY A 439 -13.00 -22.21 41.44
CA GLY A 439 -12.20 -21.77 42.59
C GLY A 439 -10.70 -22.12 42.54
N ILE A 440 -10.14 -22.34 41.34
CA ILE A 440 -8.75 -22.76 41.16
C ILE A 440 -7.80 -21.61 41.54
N PRO A 441 -6.73 -21.87 42.31
CA PRO A 441 -5.68 -20.88 42.63
C PRO A 441 -5.08 -20.27 41.37
N GLU A 442 -4.63 -19.01 41.46
CA GLU A 442 -4.12 -18.29 40.28
C GLU A 442 -2.83 -18.90 39.70
N ASP A 443 -2.01 -19.56 40.53
CA ASP A 443 -0.68 -20.07 40.19
C ASP A 443 -0.62 -21.57 39.96
N GLU A 444 -1.76 -22.27 39.96
CA GLU A 444 -1.86 -23.70 39.63
C GLU A 444 -2.34 -23.90 38.19
N PRO A 445 -1.67 -24.79 37.40
CA PRO A 445 -2.04 -25.04 36.03
C PRO A 445 -3.29 -25.93 35.92
N ILE A 446 -4.07 -25.65 34.89
CA ILE A 446 -5.30 -26.37 34.56
C ILE A 446 -5.00 -27.29 33.39
N GLU A 447 -4.67 -28.54 33.71
CA GLU A 447 -4.41 -29.58 32.71
C GLU A 447 -5.73 -30.27 32.34
N ASN A 448 -6.48 -29.69 31.39
CA ASN A 448 -7.72 -30.26 30.90
C ASN A 448 -7.76 -30.31 29.37
N SER A 449 -7.94 -31.51 28.82
CA SER A 449 -8.01 -31.74 27.37
C SER A 449 -9.13 -30.96 26.65
N ILE A 450 -10.20 -30.58 27.36
CA ILE A 450 -11.28 -29.75 26.82
C ILE A 450 -10.78 -28.32 26.54
N VAL A 451 -9.96 -27.77 27.45
CA VAL A 451 -9.42 -26.41 27.31
C VAL A 451 -8.40 -26.38 26.17
N SER A 452 -7.51 -27.37 26.07
CA SER A 452 -6.57 -27.47 24.95
C SER A 452 -7.27 -27.57 23.59
N LYS A 453 -8.33 -28.39 23.47
CA LYS A 453 -9.13 -28.49 22.23
C LYS A 453 -9.83 -27.18 21.87
N ALA A 454 -10.32 -26.44 22.87
CA ALA A 454 -10.96 -25.14 22.65
C ALA A 454 -9.96 -24.10 22.12
N ILE A 455 -8.72 -24.11 22.63
CA ILE A 455 -7.63 -23.26 22.15
C ILE A 455 -7.28 -23.59 20.70
N GLU A 456 -7.13 -24.88 20.36
CA GLU A 456 -6.87 -25.31 18.99
C GLU A 456 -8.00 -24.90 18.03
N ALA A 457 -9.25 -25.04 18.44
CA ALA A 457 -10.41 -24.61 17.65
C ALA A 457 -10.45 -23.09 17.46
N ALA A 458 -10.06 -22.30 18.47
CA ALA A 458 -9.95 -20.85 18.37
C ALA A 458 -8.87 -20.43 17.36
N GLN A 459 -7.67 -21.05 17.42
CA GLN A 459 -6.60 -20.79 16.44
C GLN A 459 -7.04 -21.14 15.02
N ALA A 460 -7.65 -22.32 14.81
CA ALA A 460 -8.12 -22.73 13.48
C ALA A 460 -9.16 -21.76 12.89
N LYS A 461 -10.03 -21.19 13.74
CA LYS A 461 -11.01 -20.19 13.31
C LYS A 461 -10.37 -18.87 12.88
N ILE A 462 -9.32 -18.42 13.59
CA ILE A 462 -8.57 -17.21 13.27
C ILE A 462 -7.78 -17.40 11.98
N GLU A 463 -7.12 -18.54 11.83
CA GLU A 463 -6.39 -18.90 10.62
C GLU A 463 -7.33 -18.92 9.40
N GLY A 464 -8.52 -19.52 9.54
CA GLY A 464 -9.57 -19.46 8.52
C GLY A 464 -10.02 -18.04 8.20
N PHE A 465 -10.25 -17.20 9.21
CA PHE A 465 -10.62 -15.79 9.01
C PHE A 465 -9.53 -15.00 8.24
N HIS A 466 -8.25 -15.20 8.58
CA HIS A 466 -7.16 -14.56 7.85
C HIS A 466 -6.99 -15.11 6.44
N PHE A 467 -7.21 -16.42 6.23
CA PHE A 467 -7.24 -17.02 4.91
C PHE A 467 -8.32 -16.38 4.03
N ASP A 468 -9.55 -16.26 4.56
CA ASP A 468 -10.66 -15.63 3.83
C ASP A 468 -10.36 -14.14 3.53
N ALA A 469 -9.80 -13.40 4.49
CA ALA A 469 -9.39 -12.02 4.29
C ALA A 469 -8.33 -11.87 3.18
N ARG A 470 -7.28 -12.72 3.18
CA ARG A 470 -6.26 -12.72 2.12
C ARG A 470 -6.82 -13.11 0.77
N LYS A 471 -7.69 -14.12 0.74
CA LYS A 471 -8.37 -14.56 -0.48
C LYS A 471 -9.19 -13.42 -1.06
N HIS A 472 -9.95 -12.70 -0.22
CA HIS A 472 -10.69 -11.52 -0.67
C HIS A 472 -9.76 -10.46 -1.25
N VAL A 473 -8.68 -10.08 -0.55
CA VAL A 473 -7.70 -9.10 -1.06
C VAL A 473 -7.15 -9.53 -2.43
N LEU A 474 -6.81 -10.81 -2.59
CA LEU A 474 -6.34 -11.37 -3.85
C LEU A 474 -7.42 -11.33 -4.95
N ASP A 475 -8.67 -11.68 -4.65
CA ASP A 475 -9.76 -11.70 -5.62
C ASP A 475 -10.02 -10.30 -6.22
N TYR A 476 -9.99 -9.24 -5.40
CA TYR A 476 -10.09 -7.85 -5.87
C TYR A 476 -8.84 -7.41 -6.62
N ASP A 477 -7.64 -7.77 -6.15
CA ASP A 477 -6.38 -7.44 -6.83
C ASP A 477 -6.24 -8.18 -8.16
N ASP A 478 -6.80 -9.38 -8.33
CA ASP A 478 -6.76 -10.12 -9.61
C ASP A 478 -7.51 -9.40 -10.73
N VAL A 479 -8.56 -8.64 -10.40
CA VAL A 479 -9.25 -7.76 -11.35
C VAL A 479 -8.33 -6.57 -11.71
N MET A 480 -7.77 -5.92 -10.70
CA MET A 480 -6.84 -4.80 -10.89
C MET A 480 -5.56 -5.20 -11.62
N ASN A 481 -5.06 -6.41 -11.40
CA ASN A 481 -3.83 -6.90 -11.98
C ASN A 481 -3.95 -7.03 -13.50
N LYS A 482 -5.10 -7.44 -14.03
CA LYS A 482 -5.34 -7.48 -15.49
C LYS A 482 -5.30 -6.09 -16.12
N GLN A 483 -5.86 -5.09 -15.42
CA GLN A 483 -5.86 -3.70 -15.87
C GLN A 483 -4.45 -3.11 -15.79
N ARG A 484 -3.76 -3.37 -14.68
CA ARG A 484 -2.35 -3.02 -14.45
C ARG A 484 -1.45 -3.59 -15.53
N GLU A 485 -1.59 -4.87 -15.87
CA GLU A 485 -0.84 -5.53 -16.95
C GLU A 485 -1.05 -4.83 -18.29
N ALA A 486 -2.30 -4.47 -18.62
CA ALA A 486 -2.62 -3.74 -19.84
C ALA A 486 -1.97 -2.35 -19.88
N ILE A 487 -2.09 -1.57 -18.80
CA ILE A 487 -1.48 -0.23 -18.69
C ILE A 487 0.04 -0.32 -18.70
N TYR A 488 0.64 -1.24 -17.96
CA TYR A 488 2.10 -1.41 -17.92
C TYR A 488 2.65 -1.90 -19.27
N LYS A 489 1.88 -2.72 -20.02
CA LYS A 489 2.23 -3.08 -21.39
C LYS A 489 2.16 -1.88 -22.32
N MET A 490 1.14 -1.04 -22.21
CA MET A 490 1.02 0.21 -22.98
C MET A 490 2.22 1.14 -22.73
N ARG A 491 2.56 1.36 -21.45
CA ARG A 491 3.74 2.16 -21.05
C ARG A 491 5.04 1.58 -21.59
N ALA A 492 5.24 0.27 -21.46
CA ALA A 492 6.43 -0.40 -21.98
C ALA A 492 6.55 -0.23 -23.50
N ASN A 493 5.46 -0.44 -24.24
CA ASN A 493 5.45 -0.24 -25.69
C ASN A 493 5.82 1.20 -26.08
N ILE A 494 5.37 2.21 -25.33
CA ILE A 494 5.73 3.62 -25.58
C ILE A 494 7.22 3.86 -25.33
N LEU A 495 7.76 3.34 -24.22
CA LEU A 495 9.17 3.46 -23.87
C LEU A 495 10.07 2.75 -24.90
N GLU A 496 9.69 1.55 -25.33
CA GLU A 496 10.40 0.76 -26.34
C GLU A 496 10.32 1.42 -27.72
N SER A 497 9.13 1.87 -28.13
CA SER A 497 8.96 2.50 -29.44
C SER A 497 9.68 3.83 -29.57
N ALA A 498 9.79 4.59 -28.48
CA ALA A 498 10.57 5.82 -28.48
C ALA A 498 12.07 5.57 -28.66
N ALA A 499 12.58 4.38 -28.31
CA ALA A 499 13.98 4.00 -28.57
C ALA A 499 14.22 3.63 -30.05
N ALA A 500 13.17 3.29 -30.81
CA ALA A 500 13.24 2.88 -32.22
C ALA A 500 12.70 3.94 -33.22
N SER A 501 12.20 5.09 -32.74
CA SER A 501 11.62 6.25 -33.47
C SER A 501 10.49 5.96 -34.48
N GLU A 502 10.69 5.10 -35.47
CA GLU A 502 9.68 4.78 -36.51
C GLU A 502 8.43 4.10 -35.93
N SER A 503 8.56 3.32 -34.86
CA SER A 503 7.42 2.60 -34.28
C SER A 503 6.51 3.46 -33.39
N LEU A 504 6.97 4.63 -32.91
CA LEU A 504 6.13 5.55 -32.14
C LEU A 504 5.13 6.26 -33.03
N ARG A 505 5.57 6.65 -34.23
CA ARG A 505 4.76 7.26 -35.27
C ARG A 505 3.58 6.37 -35.67
N GLU A 506 3.83 5.09 -35.93
CA GLU A 506 2.77 4.13 -36.27
C GLU A 506 1.75 3.96 -35.15
N LEU A 507 2.21 3.97 -33.89
CA LEU A 507 1.32 3.89 -32.72
C LEU A 507 0.40 5.11 -32.64
N VAL A 508 0.94 6.33 -32.82
CA VAL A 508 0.14 7.57 -32.81
C VAL A 508 -0.87 7.59 -33.97
N LEU A 509 -0.45 7.23 -35.19
CA LEU A 509 -1.35 7.15 -36.34
C LEU A 509 -2.46 6.10 -36.14
N GLY A 510 -2.14 4.96 -35.52
CA GLY A 510 -3.14 3.97 -35.11
C GLY A 510 -4.17 4.55 -34.14
N MET A 511 -3.70 5.27 -33.11
CA MET A 511 -4.59 5.94 -32.15
C MET A 511 -5.48 6.99 -32.83
N ILE A 512 -4.93 7.76 -33.76
CA ILE A 512 -5.70 8.75 -34.54
C ILE A 512 -6.82 8.08 -35.32
N ARG A 513 -6.55 6.95 -36.00
CA ARG A 513 -7.58 6.22 -36.76
C ARG A 513 -8.68 5.66 -35.87
N ASP A 514 -8.30 5.10 -34.73
CA ASP A 514 -9.28 4.57 -33.76
C ASP A 514 -10.16 5.69 -33.19
N GLU A 515 -9.57 6.84 -32.87
CA GLU A 515 -10.29 8.01 -32.36
C GLU A 515 -11.18 8.66 -33.43
N SER A 516 -10.75 8.67 -34.69
CA SER A 516 -11.53 9.21 -35.82
C SER A 516 -12.86 8.50 -35.96
N LYS A 517 -12.84 7.17 -35.82
CA LYS A 517 -14.05 6.36 -35.75
C LYS A 517 -14.93 6.83 -34.61
N VAL A 518 -14.42 6.85 -33.38
CA VAL A 518 -15.21 7.22 -32.19
C VAL A 518 -15.85 8.60 -32.34
N ILE A 519 -15.11 9.60 -32.84
CA ILE A 519 -15.62 10.95 -33.12
C ILE A 519 -16.76 10.90 -34.14
N ALA A 520 -16.58 10.19 -35.26
CA ALA A 520 -17.62 10.03 -36.26
C ALA A 520 -18.84 9.29 -35.69
N GLU A 521 -18.66 8.28 -34.84
CA GLU A 521 -19.76 7.57 -34.20
C GLU A 521 -20.56 8.48 -33.25
N SER A 522 -19.88 9.25 -32.40
CA SER A 522 -20.52 10.08 -31.39
C SER A 522 -21.34 11.23 -31.98
N HIS A 523 -20.85 11.84 -33.06
CA HIS A 523 -21.54 12.96 -33.71
C HIS A 523 -22.69 12.52 -34.62
N PHE A 524 -22.74 11.25 -35.02
CA PHE A 524 -23.84 10.69 -35.82
C PHE A 524 -24.86 9.92 -34.97
N ALA A 525 -24.79 10.06 -33.64
CA ALA A 525 -25.86 9.68 -32.71
C ALA A 525 -26.98 10.75 -32.60
N ALA A 526 -26.84 11.88 -33.31
CA ALA A 526 -27.83 12.95 -33.38
C ALA A 526 -29.11 12.54 -34.12
N ASP A 527 -30.21 13.26 -33.88
CA ASP A 527 -31.52 12.97 -34.49
C ASP A 527 -31.51 13.11 -36.03
N THR A 528 -30.60 13.93 -36.58
CA THR A 528 -30.44 14.13 -38.03
C THR A 528 -28.97 14.14 -38.48
N VAL A 529 -28.74 13.69 -39.72
CA VAL A 529 -27.40 13.71 -40.38
C VAL A 529 -26.84 15.13 -40.48
N GLU A 530 -27.71 16.12 -40.74
CA GLU A 530 -27.30 17.50 -40.92
C GLU A 530 -26.79 18.13 -39.63
N GLU A 531 -27.45 17.88 -38.50
CA GLU A 531 -27.00 18.31 -37.18
C GLU A 531 -25.66 17.67 -36.81
N GLY A 532 -25.52 16.36 -37.01
CA GLY A 532 -24.28 15.65 -36.72
C GLY A 532 -23.07 16.19 -37.48
N ILE A 533 -23.24 16.52 -38.77
CA ILE A 533 -22.19 17.13 -39.59
C ILE A 533 -21.84 18.54 -39.09
N GLU A 534 -22.83 19.34 -38.72
CA GLU A 534 -22.59 20.73 -38.27
C GLU A 534 -21.88 20.76 -36.90
N GLU A 535 -22.21 19.85 -36.00
CA GLU A 535 -21.49 19.66 -34.73
C GLU A 535 -20.06 19.17 -34.97
N LEU A 536 -19.88 18.18 -35.85
CA LEU A 536 -18.56 17.64 -36.17
C LEU A 536 -17.62 18.72 -36.73
N LYS A 537 -18.13 19.61 -37.59
CA LYS A 537 -17.35 20.74 -38.12
C LYS A 537 -16.89 21.69 -37.02
N LYS A 538 -17.77 22.02 -36.06
CA LYS A 538 -17.42 22.88 -34.92
C LYS A 538 -16.37 22.21 -34.05
N PHE A 539 -16.49 20.90 -33.82
CA PHE A 539 -15.53 20.11 -33.07
C PHE A 539 -14.15 20.10 -33.75
N LEU A 540 -14.10 19.79 -35.05
CA LEU A 540 -12.85 19.79 -35.83
C LEU A 540 -12.18 21.17 -35.84
N GLY A 541 -12.95 22.25 -36.01
CA GLY A 541 -12.40 23.61 -35.97
C GLY A 541 -11.85 24.03 -34.60
N ALA A 542 -12.36 23.47 -33.51
CA ALA A 542 -11.83 23.69 -32.17
C ALA A 542 -10.56 22.86 -31.89
N LEU A 543 -10.45 21.68 -32.53
CA LEU A 543 -9.33 20.76 -32.34
C LEU A 543 -8.13 21.09 -33.24
N VAL A 544 -8.40 21.47 -34.49
CA VAL A 544 -7.40 21.79 -35.52
C VAL A 544 -7.70 23.19 -36.07
N PRO A 545 -6.85 24.21 -35.81
CA PRO A 545 -7.12 25.59 -36.24
C PRO A 545 -7.19 25.80 -37.77
N ASP A 546 -6.55 24.92 -38.56
CA ASP A 546 -6.41 25.03 -40.02
C ASP A 546 -7.07 23.84 -40.76
N VAL A 547 -8.36 23.57 -40.53
CA VAL A 547 -9.06 22.52 -41.31
C VAL A 547 -9.17 22.93 -42.78
N SER A 548 -8.82 22.03 -43.70
CA SER A 548 -8.83 22.34 -45.14
C SER A 548 -10.26 22.62 -45.65
N PRO A 549 -10.46 23.60 -46.56
CA PRO A 549 -11.76 23.85 -47.18
C PRO A 549 -12.30 22.64 -47.95
N GLU A 550 -11.41 21.78 -48.45
CA GLU A 550 -11.76 20.56 -49.19
C GLU A 550 -12.36 19.50 -48.25
N SER A 551 -11.80 19.32 -47.05
CA SER A 551 -12.34 18.46 -46.01
C SER A 551 -13.73 18.94 -45.53
N ILE A 552 -13.91 20.26 -45.37
CA ILE A 552 -15.21 20.84 -45.02
C ILE A 552 -16.23 20.61 -46.14
N GLY A 553 -15.81 20.73 -47.41
CA GLY A 553 -16.65 20.46 -48.58
C GLY A 553 -17.08 18.99 -48.68
N LYS A 554 -16.18 18.05 -48.38
CA LYS A 554 -16.53 16.61 -48.29
C LYS A 554 -17.61 16.38 -47.23
N LEU A 555 -17.46 16.96 -46.03
CA LEU A 555 -18.48 16.86 -44.97
C LEU A 555 -19.83 17.48 -45.39
N ASP A 556 -19.85 18.62 -46.08
CA ASP A 556 -21.10 19.20 -46.59
C ASP A 556 -21.80 18.29 -47.60
N SER A 557 -21.03 17.59 -48.44
CA SER A 557 -21.61 16.65 -49.40
C SER A 557 -22.28 15.45 -48.72
N ALA A 558 -21.81 15.06 -47.52
CA ALA A 558 -22.37 13.97 -46.73
C ALA A 558 -23.78 14.26 -46.19
N LYS A 559 -24.22 15.53 -46.14
CA LYS A 559 -25.58 15.92 -45.69
C LYS A 559 -26.69 15.28 -46.53
N ASN A 560 -26.38 14.94 -47.78
CA ASN A 560 -27.34 14.34 -48.72
C ASN A 560 -27.31 12.79 -48.71
N LEU A 561 -26.52 12.17 -47.84
CA LEU A 561 -26.38 10.72 -47.73
C LEU A 561 -27.26 10.13 -46.61
N GLY A 562 -27.47 8.81 -46.64
CA GLY A 562 -28.02 8.08 -45.50
C GLY A 562 -27.04 8.04 -44.32
N PHE A 563 -27.55 7.82 -43.11
CA PHE A 563 -26.76 7.85 -41.87
C PHE A 563 -25.48 7.01 -41.91
N GLU A 564 -25.55 5.75 -42.39
CA GLU A 564 -24.38 4.88 -42.47
C GLU A 564 -23.30 5.44 -43.41
N SER A 565 -23.67 5.83 -44.64
CA SER A 565 -22.70 6.36 -45.61
C SER A 565 -22.17 7.74 -45.21
N ALA A 566 -22.98 8.56 -44.54
CA ALA A 566 -22.53 9.85 -44.02
C ALA A 566 -21.52 9.67 -42.88
N ARG A 567 -21.72 8.66 -42.03
CA ARG A 567 -20.79 8.29 -40.94
C ARG A 567 -19.48 7.73 -41.47
N GLU A 568 -19.51 6.83 -42.46
CA GLU A 568 -18.29 6.31 -43.10
C GLU A 568 -17.47 7.45 -43.72
N MET A 569 -18.13 8.37 -44.43
CA MET A 569 -17.46 9.55 -44.99
C MET A 569 -16.91 10.48 -43.90
N ALA A 570 -17.63 10.63 -42.78
CA ALA A 570 -17.15 11.42 -41.66
C ALA A 570 -15.90 10.81 -41.00
N ASP A 571 -15.87 9.49 -40.80
CA ASP A 571 -14.69 8.78 -40.29
C ASP A 571 -13.46 9.04 -41.18
N GLU A 572 -13.61 8.85 -42.50
CA GLU A 572 -12.54 9.11 -43.47
C GLU A 572 -12.05 10.56 -43.41
N VAL A 573 -12.96 11.54 -43.39
CA VAL A 573 -12.58 12.96 -43.36
C VAL A 573 -11.92 13.33 -42.03
N VAL A 574 -12.40 12.82 -40.90
CA VAL A 574 -11.79 13.08 -39.59
C VAL A 574 -10.38 12.50 -39.55
N ALA A 575 -10.19 11.27 -40.02
CA ALA A 575 -8.88 10.64 -40.10
C ALA A 575 -7.91 11.45 -40.98
N GLU A 576 -8.35 11.88 -42.18
CA GLU A 576 -7.55 12.73 -43.07
C GLU A 576 -7.12 14.05 -42.38
N VAL A 577 -8.04 14.71 -41.68
CA VAL A 577 -7.77 15.99 -41.00
C VAL A 577 -6.77 15.82 -39.87
N LEU A 578 -6.94 14.79 -39.03
CA LEU A 578 -6.06 14.55 -37.90
C LEU A 578 -4.67 14.05 -38.33
N GLU A 579 -4.59 13.15 -39.32
CA GLU A 579 -3.32 12.69 -39.89
C GLU A 579 -2.55 13.84 -40.55
N ALA A 580 -3.23 14.73 -41.29
CA ALA A 580 -2.60 15.91 -41.89
C ALA A 580 -2.08 16.90 -40.83
N ALA A 581 -2.85 17.12 -39.75
CA ALA A 581 -2.43 17.97 -38.64
C ALA A 581 -1.20 17.39 -37.92
N TYR A 582 -1.16 16.07 -37.74
CA TYR A 582 -0.01 15.37 -37.19
C TYR A 582 1.23 15.47 -38.10
N GLN A 583 1.07 15.25 -39.40
CA GLN A 583 2.18 15.32 -40.36
C GLN A 583 2.77 16.74 -40.49
N LYS A 584 1.94 17.78 -40.36
CA LYS A 584 2.41 19.17 -40.26
C LYS A 584 3.33 19.36 -39.05
N LYS A 585 2.98 18.79 -37.88
CA LYS A 585 3.83 18.83 -36.68
C LYS A 585 5.11 18.06 -36.83
N GLU A 586 5.06 16.88 -37.46
CA GLU A 586 6.25 16.08 -37.77
C GLU A 586 7.25 16.91 -38.60
N THR A 587 6.75 17.69 -39.56
CA THR A 587 7.55 18.60 -40.39
C THR A 587 8.08 19.79 -39.59
N ASP A 588 7.27 20.41 -38.74
CA ASP A 588 7.62 21.63 -37.99
C ASP A 588 8.60 21.39 -36.83
N LEU A 589 8.48 20.26 -36.13
CA LEU A 589 9.21 19.96 -34.88
C LEU A 589 10.35 18.94 -35.08
N GLY A 590 10.29 18.11 -36.11
CA GLY A 590 11.32 17.10 -36.40
C GLY A 590 11.54 16.12 -35.23
N PRO A 591 12.80 15.72 -34.94
CA PRO A 591 13.10 14.72 -33.91
C PRO A 591 12.63 15.06 -32.48
N VAL A 592 12.46 16.35 -32.17
CA VAL A 592 11.99 16.80 -30.85
C VAL A 592 10.54 16.36 -30.57
N LEU A 593 9.76 16.12 -31.64
CA LEU A 593 8.39 15.64 -31.51
C LEU A 593 8.34 14.27 -30.83
N HIS A 594 9.26 13.35 -31.13
CA HIS A 594 9.24 12.00 -30.57
C HIS A 594 9.47 11.95 -29.06
N ASP A 595 10.42 12.76 -28.55
CA ASP A 595 10.63 12.88 -27.11
C ASP A 595 9.43 13.51 -26.41
N ALA A 596 8.80 14.51 -27.06
CA ALA A 596 7.60 15.15 -26.55
C ALA A 596 6.38 14.20 -26.55
N GLU A 597 6.16 13.44 -27.61
CA GLU A 597 5.12 12.40 -27.71
C GLU A 597 5.26 11.38 -26.59
N ARG A 598 6.47 10.82 -26.41
CA ARG A 598 6.75 9.86 -25.33
C ARG A 598 6.35 10.45 -23.98
N VAL A 599 6.85 11.64 -23.65
CA VAL A 599 6.61 12.26 -22.34
C VAL A 599 5.12 12.55 -22.13
N VAL A 600 4.46 13.14 -23.13
CA VAL A 600 3.03 13.49 -23.07
C VAL A 600 2.17 12.24 -22.89
N MET A 601 2.42 11.18 -23.66
CA MET A 601 1.66 9.94 -23.54
C MET A 601 1.87 9.27 -22.18
N LEU A 602 3.12 9.16 -21.69
CA LEU A 602 3.39 8.57 -20.37
C LEU A 602 2.74 9.38 -19.24
N GLN A 603 2.84 10.71 -19.27
CA GLN A 603 2.20 11.60 -18.30
C GLN A 603 0.68 11.49 -18.32
N THR A 604 0.09 11.39 -19.52
CA THR A 604 -1.36 11.23 -19.70
C THR A 604 -1.83 9.91 -19.10
N ILE A 605 -1.13 8.81 -19.42
CA ILE A 605 -1.42 7.50 -18.86
C ILE A 605 -1.30 7.53 -17.34
N ASP A 606 -0.22 8.10 -16.80
CA ASP A 606 -0.01 8.15 -15.34
C ASP A 606 -1.11 8.94 -14.64
N LEU A 607 -1.47 10.10 -15.18
CA LEU A 607 -2.52 10.96 -14.60
C LEU A 607 -3.85 10.22 -14.47
N PHE A 608 -4.33 9.65 -15.56
CA PHE A 608 -5.63 8.98 -15.56
C PHE A 608 -5.58 7.61 -14.89
N TRP A 609 -4.43 6.92 -14.92
CA TRP A 609 -4.24 5.68 -14.17
C TRP A 609 -4.31 5.92 -12.66
N MET A 610 -3.69 6.98 -12.15
CA MET A 610 -3.83 7.37 -10.73
C MET A 610 -5.28 7.65 -10.36
N ASP A 611 -6.00 8.39 -11.20
CA ASP A 611 -7.43 8.65 -10.97
C ASP A 611 -8.26 7.36 -10.95
N HIS A 612 -7.97 6.45 -11.87
CA HIS A 612 -8.58 5.14 -11.90
C HIS A 612 -8.25 4.30 -10.66
N LEU A 613 -7.01 4.32 -10.16
CA LEU A 613 -6.65 3.61 -8.93
C LEU A 613 -7.47 4.10 -7.73
N ASP A 614 -7.64 5.41 -7.58
CA ASP A 614 -8.46 5.97 -6.50
C ASP A 614 -9.95 5.62 -6.67
N GLN A 615 -10.48 5.72 -7.89
CA GLN A 615 -11.86 5.29 -8.20
C GLN A 615 -12.07 3.81 -7.87
N MET A 616 -11.08 2.97 -8.14
CA MET A 616 -11.11 1.53 -7.88
C MET A 616 -11.05 1.22 -6.39
N ASP A 617 -10.26 1.95 -5.60
CA ASP A 617 -10.25 1.84 -4.15
C ASP A 617 -11.62 2.22 -3.57
N HIS A 618 -12.22 3.33 -4.01
CA HIS A 618 -13.56 3.70 -3.56
C HIS A 618 -14.65 2.72 -4.03
N LEU A 619 -14.52 2.16 -5.24
CA LEU A 619 -15.46 1.17 -5.76
C LEU A 619 -15.44 -0.08 -4.89
N ARG A 620 -14.25 -0.55 -4.49
CA ARG A 620 -14.08 -1.71 -3.59
C ARG A 620 -14.87 -1.53 -2.29
N ASP A 621 -14.85 -0.34 -1.72
CA ASP A 621 -15.59 -0.03 -0.49
C ASP A 621 -17.10 0.05 -0.74
N SER A 622 -17.52 0.74 -1.79
CA SER A 622 -18.95 0.95 -2.10
C SER A 622 -19.71 -0.34 -2.44
N VAL A 623 -19.04 -1.31 -3.07
CA VAL A 623 -19.66 -2.57 -3.50
C VAL A 623 -19.99 -3.47 -2.31
N ARG A 624 -19.35 -3.27 -1.15
CA ARG A 624 -19.72 -3.95 0.11
C ARG A 624 -21.13 -3.61 0.57
N LEU A 625 -21.67 -2.43 0.22
CA LEU A 625 -23.03 -2.02 0.60
C LEU A 625 -24.10 -2.63 -0.33
N ARG A 626 -23.76 -2.82 -1.61
CA ARG A 626 -24.68 -3.39 -2.62
C ARG A 626 -24.94 -4.89 -2.43
N SER A 627 -24.17 -5.57 -1.57
CA SER A 627 -24.36 -6.98 -1.22
C SER A 627 -25.72 -7.29 -0.59
N TYR A 628 -26.46 -6.27 -0.13
CA TYR A 628 -27.83 -6.43 0.36
C TYR A 628 -28.84 -6.89 -0.70
N GLY A 629 -28.53 -6.72 -1.99
CA GLY A 629 -29.39 -7.11 -3.11
C GLY A 629 -29.32 -8.59 -3.54
N GLN A 630 -28.77 -9.50 -2.71
CA GLN A 630 -28.50 -10.91 -3.06
C GLN A 630 -27.57 -11.13 -4.28
N ARG A 631 -26.80 -10.11 -4.68
CA ARG A 631 -25.79 -10.23 -5.73
C ARG A 631 -24.40 -10.34 -5.14
N ASP A 632 -23.55 -11.13 -5.79
CA ASP A 632 -22.15 -11.31 -5.37
C ASP A 632 -21.36 -10.01 -5.55
N PRO A 633 -20.81 -9.41 -4.47
CA PRO A 633 -20.01 -8.19 -4.52
C PRO A 633 -18.87 -8.25 -5.53
N LEU A 634 -18.19 -9.40 -5.65
CA LEU A 634 -17.05 -9.51 -6.55
C LEU A 634 -17.47 -9.41 -8.02
N VAL A 635 -18.66 -9.91 -8.36
CA VAL A 635 -19.21 -9.85 -9.72
C VAL A 635 -19.59 -8.41 -10.08
N GLU A 636 -20.26 -7.70 -9.19
CA GLU A 636 -20.61 -6.29 -9.36
C GLU A 636 -19.34 -5.43 -9.47
N TYR A 637 -18.36 -5.63 -8.59
CA TYR A 637 -17.06 -4.97 -8.66
C TYR A 637 -16.38 -5.21 -10.00
N LYS A 638 -16.35 -6.46 -10.49
CA LYS A 638 -15.72 -6.79 -11.77
C LYS A 638 -16.40 -6.12 -12.97
N ASN A 639 -17.73 -6.09 -12.98
CA ASN A 639 -18.49 -5.46 -14.07
C ASN A 639 -18.27 -3.95 -14.09
N GLU A 640 -18.38 -3.31 -12.92
CA GLU A 640 -18.20 -1.87 -12.78
C GLU A 640 -16.76 -1.45 -13.05
N SER A 641 -15.79 -2.21 -12.53
CA SER A 641 -14.36 -2.03 -12.78
C SER A 641 -14.01 -2.11 -14.28
N LEU A 642 -14.61 -3.05 -15.01
CA LEU A 642 -14.39 -3.16 -16.46
C LEU A 642 -14.98 -1.95 -17.21
N ARG A 643 -16.13 -1.43 -16.77
CA ARG A 643 -16.75 -0.24 -17.34
C ARG A 643 -15.86 0.98 -17.16
N LEU A 644 -15.40 1.23 -15.92
CA LEU A 644 -14.45 2.30 -15.60
C LEU A 644 -13.14 2.16 -16.39
N PHE A 645 -12.61 0.94 -16.50
CA PHE A 645 -11.36 0.70 -17.23
C PHE A 645 -11.48 0.97 -18.74
N ARG A 646 -12.61 0.66 -19.37
CA ARG A 646 -12.85 1.02 -20.78
C ARG A 646 -12.91 2.54 -20.93
N GLY A 647 -13.67 3.22 -20.07
CA GLY A 647 -13.73 4.68 -20.04
C GLY A 647 -12.36 5.33 -19.83
N LEU A 648 -11.51 4.75 -18.97
CA LEU A 648 -10.12 5.14 -18.79
C LEU A 648 -9.33 5.05 -20.10
N GLN A 649 -9.40 3.92 -20.80
CA GLN A 649 -8.66 3.71 -22.04
C GLN A 649 -9.08 4.72 -23.12
N ASP A 650 -10.37 4.99 -23.23
CA ASP A 650 -10.91 6.00 -24.14
C ASP A 650 -10.42 7.40 -23.76
N THR A 651 -10.49 7.75 -22.48
CA THR A 651 -10.02 9.04 -21.96
C THR A 651 -8.52 9.25 -22.23
N ILE A 652 -7.69 8.24 -21.95
CA ILE A 652 -6.24 8.29 -22.22
C ILE A 652 -5.99 8.57 -23.71
N ARG A 653 -6.68 7.84 -24.61
CA ARG A 653 -6.52 8.00 -26.05
C ARG A 653 -6.91 9.41 -26.51
N GLN A 654 -8.09 9.87 -26.12
CA GLN A 654 -8.60 11.19 -26.48
C GLN A 654 -7.66 12.30 -26.00
N TYR A 655 -7.26 12.27 -24.73
CA TYR A 655 -6.37 13.28 -24.17
C TYR A 655 -4.95 13.22 -24.76
N ALA A 656 -4.43 12.03 -25.05
CA ALA A 656 -3.12 11.89 -25.68
C ALA A 656 -3.12 12.56 -27.07
N ILE A 657 -4.13 12.28 -27.90
CA ILE A 657 -4.25 12.88 -29.24
C ILE A 657 -4.40 14.39 -29.15
N GLN A 658 -5.31 14.89 -28.31
CA GLN A 658 -5.50 16.33 -28.11
C GLN A 658 -4.22 17.02 -27.63
N SER A 659 -3.49 16.39 -26.71
CA SER A 659 -2.24 16.93 -26.18
C SER A 659 -1.15 16.96 -27.24
N ILE A 660 -0.97 15.87 -28.01
CA ILE A 660 -0.04 15.80 -29.15
C ILE A 660 -0.37 16.88 -30.19
N LEU A 661 -1.66 17.02 -30.54
CA LEU A 661 -2.14 18.03 -31.47
C LEU A 661 -2.02 19.48 -30.96
N ARG A 662 -1.76 19.69 -29.67
CA ARG A 662 -1.45 21.01 -29.08
C ARG A 662 0.04 21.30 -28.87
N ILE A 663 0.93 20.32 -29.04
CA ILE A 663 2.39 20.52 -28.95
C ILE A 663 2.83 21.60 -29.98
N GLY A 664 3.36 22.73 -29.53
CA GLY A 664 3.91 23.77 -30.41
C GLY A 664 2.93 24.82 -30.95
N THR A 665 1.69 24.91 -30.45
CA THR A 665 0.76 26.02 -30.78
C THR A 665 0.90 27.24 -29.87
N SER A 666 1.93 27.29 -29.01
CA SER A 666 2.28 28.50 -28.27
C SER A 666 2.74 29.57 -29.26
N ASP A 667 1.97 30.65 -29.34
CA ASP A 667 2.23 31.82 -30.18
C ASP A 667 3.71 32.16 -30.29
N LYS A 668 4.16 32.39 -31.53
CA LYS A 668 5.38 33.14 -31.82
C LYS A 668 5.23 34.55 -31.25
N GLY A 669 5.50 34.72 -29.96
CA GLY A 669 5.19 35.98 -29.29
C GLY A 669 5.56 36.05 -27.81
N GLN A 670 6.78 35.63 -27.43
CA GLN A 670 7.62 36.21 -26.37
C GLN A 670 8.66 35.17 -25.88
N ALA A 671 9.70 34.97 -26.67
CA ALA A 671 10.96 34.45 -26.17
C ALA A 671 11.98 35.59 -26.22
N THR A 672 12.06 36.38 -25.16
CA THR A 672 13.26 37.19 -24.88
C THR A 672 13.87 36.75 -23.57
N SER A 673 15.10 36.23 -23.70
CA SER A 673 16.18 36.20 -22.72
C SER A 673 15.97 35.51 -21.38
N SER A 674 16.51 34.29 -21.27
CA SER A 674 17.47 33.97 -20.20
C SER A 674 18.17 32.62 -20.48
N THR A 675 19.26 32.68 -21.26
CA THR A 675 20.27 31.63 -21.28
C THR A 675 21.28 31.95 -20.17
N GLN A 676 21.19 31.27 -19.03
CA GLN A 676 22.29 31.21 -18.06
C GLN A 676 22.56 29.76 -17.65
N HIS A 677 23.85 29.44 -17.72
CA HIS A 677 24.50 28.16 -17.47
C HIS A 677 23.96 27.37 -16.27
N VAL A 678 23.63 26.09 -16.52
CA VAL A 678 23.45 25.06 -15.50
C VAL A 678 24.82 24.47 -15.14
N THR A 679 25.28 24.71 -13.92
CA THR A 679 26.26 23.85 -13.25
C THR A 679 25.55 22.97 -12.24
N SER A 680 25.97 21.71 -12.21
CA SER A 680 25.52 20.61 -11.37
C SER A 680 25.52 20.88 -9.87
N SER A 681 24.36 20.76 -9.23
CA SER A 681 24.20 20.25 -7.85
C SER A 681 22.72 20.11 -7.50
N GLY A 682 22.37 19.05 -6.77
CA GLY A 682 21.02 18.55 -6.61
C GLY A 682 20.02 19.47 -5.90
N SER A 683 18.85 19.60 -6.53
CA SER A 683 17.55 19.79 -5.90
C SER A 683 16.48 19.63 -6.99
N ARG A 684 15.67 18.57 -6.94
CA ARG A 684 14.51 18.39 -7.83
C ARG A 684 13.47 19.44 -7.48
N GLN A 685 13.39 20.50 -8.27
CA GLN A 685 12.29 21.47 -8.23
C GLN A 685 11.18 21.02 -9.18
N SER A 686 9.97 21.10 -8.68
CA SER A 686 8.69 20.83 -9.32
C SER A 686 8.52 21.57 -10.65
N LEU A 687 8.27 20.83 -11.72
CA LEU A 687 7.80 21.33 -13.01
C LEU A 687 6.38 20.77 -13.25
N ALA A 688 5.39 21.40 -12.63
CA ALA A 688 3.99 21.27 -13.03
C ALA A 688 3.63 22.54 -13.84
N PRO A 689 3.07 22.43 -15.06
CA PRO A 689 2.53 23.58 -15.75
C PRO A 689 1.19 23.99 -15.14
N ASN A 690 1.05 25.28 -14.84
CA ASN A 690 -0.22 25.93 -14.49
C ASN A 690 -1.25 25.73 -15.61
N LEU A 691 -2.28 24.93 -15.37
CA LEU A 691 -3.50 24.91 -16.18
C LEU A 691 -4.62 25.60 -15.40
N VAL A 692 -4.88 26.86 -15.76
CA VAL A 692 -5.96 27.67 -15.23
C VAL A 692 -7.25 27.33 -16.00
N PHE A 693 -8.25 26.78 -15.32
CA PHE A 693 -9.62 26.69 -15.84
C PHE A 693 -10.25 28.08 -15.80
N SER A 694 -10.55 28.66 -16.97
CA SER A 694 -11.30 29.92 -17.06
C SER A 694 -12.81 29.65 -17.09
N SER A 695 -13.46 29.82 -15.94
CA SER A 695 -14.91 30.01 -15.87
C SER A 695 -15.24 31.47 -16.16
N ALA A 696 -16.25 31.70 -17.01
CA ALA A 696 -16.60 33.01 -17.52
C ALA A 696 -17.11 34.00 -16.44
N LYS A 697 -16.59 35.23 -16.55
CA LYS A 697 -17.06 36.56 -16.12
C LYS A 697 -18.28 36.65 -15.18
N ASN A 698 -18.04 37.27 -14.03
CA ASN A 698 -18.95 38.30 -13.50
C ASN A 698 -18.13 39.49 -12.99
N GLU A 699 -18.31 40.64 -13.64
CA GLU A 699 -17.72 41.92 -13.24
C GLU A 699 -18.54 42.53 -12.09
N SER A 700 -17.87 42.93 -11.01
CA SER A 700 -18.16 44.19 -10.31
C SER A 700 -16.95 44.58 -9.45
N ALA A 701 -16.44 45.77 -9.74
CA ALA A 701 -15.23 46.38 -9.21
C ALA A 701 -15.35 46.84 -7.74
N ASN A 702 -14.26 46.77 -6.97
CA ASN A 702 -13.58 47.99 -6.50
C ASN A 702 -12.19 47.73 -5.85
N GLN A 703 -11.17 48.34 -6.47
CA GLN A 703 -9.98 49.03 -5.92
C GLN A 703 -9.36 48.60 -4.57
N SER A 704 -8.08 48.18 -4.59
CA SER A 704 -6.92 49.01 -4.15
C SER A 704 -5.58 48.27 -4.23
N ARG A 705 -4.50 49.03 -4.47
CA ARG A 705 -3.12 48.66 -4.88
C ARG A 705 -2.21 48.17 -3.72
N PRO A 706 -1.03 47.58 -4.03
CA PRO A 706 -0.33 46.63 -3.17
C PRO A 706 0.77 47.28 -2.30
N ASN A 707 1.14 46.61 -1.21
CA ASN A 707 2.40 46.86 -0.51
C ASN A 707 3.24 45.58 -0.41
N VAL A 708 4.40 45.63 -1.06
CA VAL A 708 5.50 44.69 -0.98
C VAL A 708 6.21 44.88 0.37
N VAL A 709 6.44 43.81 1.13
CA VAL A 709 7.43 43.82 2.22
C VAL A 709 8.31 42.58 2.13
N THR A 710 9.56 42.85 1.79
CA THR A 710 10.74 42.00 1.88
C THR A 710 11.06 41.62 3.33
N VAL A 711 11.30 40.34 3.59
CA VAL A 711 11.74 39.81 4.88
C VAL A 711 13.26 39.96 5.02
N THR A 712 13.72 40.64 6.08
CA THR A 712 15.13 40.65 6.52
C THR A 712 15.26 39.86 7.84
N PRO A 713 16.43 39.25 8.15
CA PRO A 713 16.54 38.28 9.23
C PRO A 713 16.73 38.91 10.63
N GLY A 714 16.01 38.37 11.62
CA GLY A 714 16.40 38.22 13.03
C GLY A 714 16.80 39.47 13.84
N LYS A 715 15.87 40.05 14.60
CA LYS A 715 16.18 40.93 15.74
C LYS A 715 15.83 40.26 17.07
N LYS A 716 16.81 40.20 17.98
CA LYS A 716 16.64 39.82 19.40
C LYS A 716 15.61 40.74 20.06
N GLU A 717 14.70 40.16 20.84
CA GLU A 717 13.70 40.91 21.61
C GLU A 717 14.35 41.82 22.67
N PRO A 718 13.86 43.05 22.88
CA PRO A 718 14.41 43.96 23.89
C PRO A 718 14.12 43.47 25.32
N GLY A 719 15.10 43.61 26.22
CA GLY A 719 14.93 43.31 27.63
C GLY A 719 13.94 44.26 28.31
N ARG A 720 13.28 43.79 29.38
CA ARG A 720 12.19 44.50 30.08
C ARG A 720 12.49 45.96 30.48
N ASN A 721 13.76 46.30 30.73
CA ASN A 721 14.20 47.64 31.12
C ASN A 721 14.85 48.45 30.00
N ASP A 722 14.99 47.89 28.80
CA ASP A 722 15.61 48.55 27.65
C ASP A 722 14.68 49.62 27.07
N PRO A 723 15.21 50.60 26.31
CA PRO A 723 14.39 51.54 25.56
C PRO A 723 13.43 50.81 24.63
N CYS A 724 12.17 51.22 24.62
CA CYS A 724 11.17 50.59 23.78
C CYS A 724 11.50 50.83 22.30
N PRO A 725 11.52 49.77 21.45
CA PRO A 725 11.93 49.90 20.05
C PRO A 725 10.96 50.73 19.18
N CYS A 726 9.80 51.12 19.72
CA CYS A 726 8.88 52.06 19.06
C CYS A 726 9.35 53.53 19.08
N GLY A 727 10.50 53.83 19.70
CA GLY A 727 11.07 55.19 19.73
C GLY A 727 10.38 56.16 20.71
N SER A 728 9.49 55.68 21.58
CA SER A 728 8.74 56.52 22.54
C SER A 728 9.57 57.15 23.67
N GLY A 729 10.88 56.86 23.75
CA GLY A 729 11.76 57.30 24.83
C GLY A 729 11.51 56.63 26.19
N LYS A 730 10.50 55.76 26.33
CA LYS A 730 10.17 55.02 27.57
C LYS A 730 10.81 53.62 27.57
N LYS A 731 11.04 53.05 28.76
CA LYS A 731 11.48 51.64 28.92
C LYS A 731 10.39 50.65 28.45
N TYR A 732 10.76 49.50 27.88
CA TYR A 732 9.87 48.52 27.25
C TYR A 732 8.69 48.12 28.14
N LYS A 733 8.93 47.77 29.42
CA LYS A 733 7.88 47.43 30.40
C LYS A 733 6.84 48.52 30.68
N LYS A 734 7.13 49.78 30.33
CA LYS A 734 6.21 50.91 30.52
C LYS A 734 5.55 51.35 29.21
N CYS A 735 5.75 50.60 28.12
CA CYS A 735 5.17 50.86 26.81
C CYS A 735 4.59 49.56 26.23
N HIS A 736 5.32 48.86 25.36
CA HIS A 736 4.82 47.65 24.69
C HIS A 736 4.90 46.38 25.54
N GLY A 737 5.64 46.38 26.65
CA GLY A 737 5.71 45.27 27.60
C GLY A 737 4.77 45.40 28.80
N ARG A 738 3.61 46.05 28.62
CA ARG A 738 2.55 46.16 29.63
C ARG A 738 1.58 45.00 29.55
#